data_AF-A0A8T7L833-F1
#
_entry.id   AF-A0A8T7L833-F1
#
_cell.length_a   1.000
_cell.length_b   1.000
_cell.length_c   1.000
_cell.angle_alpha   90.00
_cell.angle_beta   90.00
_cell.angle_gamma   90.00
#
_symmetry.space_group_name_H-M   'P 1'
#
loop_
_entity.id
_entity.type
_entity.pdbx_description
1 polymer ?
#
loop_
_entity_poly.entity_id
_entity_poly.type
_entity_poly.pdbx_seq_one_letter_code
_entity_poly.pdbx_strand_id
1 'polypeptide(L)'
;MAKNRYFLARWMAALGVFVIASAQVMAQPDPCADPANPVVAENCQPGTDEWITRNPIGDIYGYASADSVNRGDSVDFLVDTGSPTFDIRIYRNGYYGGLGGRLVQTIEAVPGQNQPDCWQQPDTGLTSCGNWAVSYTLNVPEEWVSGVYIARIIRPDTGGDNYILFVVRDDERDSAILYQQSVSTFQAYNNFGGKSVYSSGSGFCTTVTEASRAAKVSYNRPYNQSMADPNSYFRAEYPMVRWLEQQGYDVAYSTTSDTHRSGQPGAANELLDHQAFFSVGHDEYWTLEMWNAIESARDAGVHLGFFTANTAYWRIRMEDDPITGEPDSVMVTYKTIEGGPADPSGFSTSTWRDPEGPNQPENGLVGVMYIGDNDSLFFPMRITADKVSERIYRHTGLEAMPPDTYINVGDHIFGWEWDAVADNGHSPDGIEILAESPVYGLLLQDAGKFENGMMGLAGAHTTRYTASSGALVFASGTIQWSWGLGAYAIQPQEPEPIITQMTYNVLADMGLTPATPAGVILDGSDAQPAPIDPSRFLPLDAPAPVIMDLKAEVDGDSVTISWKTDVETIGQVWFGGRAGHVIFPMAQDLEYRTEHSLTISDLTTPRDFKVGPAVFTTAARYFTVTASDRNWNTRISDEASFEVGTPPLNTQLRNTFNNLTQPARCFVRANPTLSIVIGVVAALVVLVLLAFGFLALRRRGRTAQPQG
;
A
#
# COMPACT_ATOMS: atom_id res chain seq x y z
N MET A 1 -61.06 -19.28 70.49
CA MET A 1 -60.30 -19.85 71.61
C MET A 1 -58.82 -19.61 71.32
N ALA A 2 -58.24 -18.51 71.80
CA ALA A 2 -57.52 -18.38 73.08
C ALA A 2 -56.03 -18.82 73.01
N LYS A 3 -55.15 -17.83 73.26
CA LYS A 3 -53.74 -17.86 73.75
C LYS A 3 -52.67 -18.32 72.72
N ASN A 4 -51.71 -17.52 72.24
CA ASN A 4 -50.73 -16.55 72.79
C ASN A 4 -49.44 -17.21 73.35
N ARG A 5 -48.26 -16.68 72.92
CA ARG A 5 -46.85 -16.79 73.45
C ARG A 5 -45.93 -17.87 72.84
N TYR A 6 -44.65 -17.68 72.48
CA TYR A 6 -43.66 -16.58 72.34
C TYR A 6 -42.42 -17.17 71.60
N PHE A 7 -41.67 -16.40 70.81
CA PHE A 7 -40.20 -16.24 70.98
C PHE A 7 -39.69 -15.04 70.17
N LEU A 8 -38.97 -14.14 70.85
CA LEU A 8 -38.31 -12.95 70.32
C LEU A 8 -36.94 -13.30 69.70
N ALA A 9 -36.56 -12.62 68.62
CA ALA A 9 -35.17 -12.28 68.34
C ALA A 9 -35.09 -10.88 67.69
N ARG A 10 -34.18 -10.08 68.24
CA ARG A 10 -33.96 -8.65 68.02
C ARG A 10 -33.33 -8.36 66.66
N TRP A 11 -33.74 -7.28 65.99
CA TRP A 11 -32.93 -6.60 64.97
C TRP A 11 -32.60 -5.19 65.46
N MET A 12 -31.30 -4.92 65.63
CA MET A 12 -30.76 -3.58 65.87
C MET A 12 -30.68 -2.83 64.54
N ALA A 13 -31.29 -1.66 64.48
CA ALA A 13 -31.10 -0.71 63.39
C ALA A 13 -29.76 0.02 63.60
N ALA A 14 -28.82 -0.15 62.69
CA ALA A 14 -27.63 0.69 62.57
C ALA A 14 -27.91 1.81 61.56
N LEU A 15 -27.95 3.05 62.04
CA LEU A 15 -27.94 4.27 61.23
C LEU A 15 -26.55 4.42 60.60
N GLY A 16 -26.44 4.10 59.31
CA GLY A 16 -25.27 4.45 58.49
C GLY A 16 -25.46 5.84 57.90
N VAL A 17 -24.62 6.79 58.32
CA VAL A 17 -24.48 8.11 57.68
C VAL A 17 -23.82 7.90 56.32
N PHE A 18 -24.57 8.06 55.23
CA PHE A 18 -24.00 8.16 53.89
C PHE A 18 -23.35 9.55 53.75
N VAL A 19 -22.02 9.58 53.85
CA VAL A 19 -21.25 10.72 53.33
C VAL A 19 -21.28 10.60 51.81
N ILE A 20 -22.15 11.37 51.16
CA ILE A 20 -22.08 11.57 49.71
C ILE A 20 -20.85 12.43 49.48
N ALA A 21 -19.71 11.81 49.18
CA ALA A 21 -18.59 12.50 48.57
C ALA A 21 -19.05 12.92 47.18
N SER A 22 -19.44 14.19 47.02
CA SER A 22 -19.64 14.81 45.72
C SER A 22 -18.28 14.84 45.02
N ALA A 23 -18.02 13.84 44.19
CA ALA A 23 -16.94 13.89 43.21
C ALA A 23 -17.22 15.11 42.32
N GLN A 24 -16.44 16.17 42.49
CA GLN A 24 -16.36 17.23 41.52
C GLN A 24 -15.72 16.61 40.27
N VAL A 25 -16.55 16.15 39.34
CA VAL A 25 -16.11 15.93 37.97
C VAL A 25 -15.77 17.33 37.46
N MET A 26 -14.48 17.69 37.50
CA MET A 26 -14.01 18.84 36.74
C MET A 26 -14.31 18.50 35.28
N ALA A 27 -15.31 19.15 34.70
CA ALA A 27 -15.52 19.10 33.26
C ALA A 27 -14.19 19.49 32.62
N GLN A 28 -13.65 18.64 31.74
CA GLN A 28 -12.51 19.08 30.93
C GLN A 28 -12.94 20.36 30.20
N PRO A 29 -12.08 21.39 30.17
CA PRO A 29 -12.36 22.58 29.40
C PRO A 29 -12.67 22.16 27.96
N ASP A 30 -13.70 22.76 27.38
CA ASP A 30 -14.10 22.50 26.00
C ASP A 30 -12.89 22.77 25.08
N PRO A 31 -12.33 21.75 24.40
CA PRO A 31 -11.15 21.92 23.56
C PRO A 31 -11.39 22.91 22.41
N CYS A 32 -12.65 23.21 22.09
CA CYS A 32 -13.02 24.20 21.09
C CYS A 32 -13.03 25.64 21.60
N ALA A 33 -13.02 25.86 22.92
CA ALA A 33 -12.98 27.20 23.50
C ALA A 33 -11.57 27.80 23.50
N ASP A 34 -10.54 26.96 23.64
CA ASP A 34 -9.12 27.32 23.64
C ASP A 34 -8.30 26.14 23.09
N PRO A 35 -8.25 25.97 21.76
CA PRO A 35 -7.63 24.81 21.14
C PRO A 35 -6.11 24.81 21.33
N ALA A 36 -5.58 23.68 21.79
CA ALA A 36 -4.15 23.53 22.11
C ALA A 36 -3.22 23.63 20.88
N ASN A 37 -3.74 23.32 19.69
CA ASN A 37 -3.03 23.41 18.43
C ASN A 37 -4.04 23.57 17.25
N PRO A 38 -3.56 23.90 16.04
CA PRO A 38 -4.40 24.03 14.85
C PRO A 38 -5.27 22.82 14.52
N VAL A 39 -4.81 21.59 14.78
CA VAL A 39 -5.59 20.36 14.54
C VAL A 39 -6.80 20.27 15.47
N VAL A 40 -6.62 20.60 16.75
CA VAL A 40 -7.74 20.67 17.71
C VAL A 40 -8.74 21.76 17.28
N ALA A 41 -8.26 22.92 16.87
CA ALA A 41 -9.11 24.00 16.36
C ALA A 41 -9.90 23.58 15.10
N GLU A 42 -9.25 22.85 14.21
CA GLU A 42 -9.83 22.36 12.97
C GLU A 42 -10.90 21.29 13.22
N ASN A 43 -10.69 20.39 14.19
CA ASN A 43 -11.65 19.37 14.58
C ASN A 43 -12.94 19.92 15.21
N CYS A 44 -12.93 21.18 15.65
CA CYS A 44 -14.11 21.88 16.14
C CYS A 44 -15.01 22.38 15.00
N GLN A 45 -14.53 22.35 13.76
CA GLN A 45 -15.32 22.71 12.60
C GLN A 45 -16.29 21.57 12.19
N PRO A 46 -17.43 21.87 11.57
CA PRO A 46 -18.37 20.86 11.10
C PRO A 46 -17.75 19.92 10.04
N GLY A 47 -17.85 18.61 10.28
CA GLY A 47 -17.46 17.57 9.32
C GLY A 47 -18.56 17.16 8.34
N THR A 48 -18.19 16.35 7.35
CA THR A 48 -19.07 15.74 6.35
C THR A 48 -18.43 14.47 5.77
N ASP A 49 -19.23 13.54 5.25
CA ASP A 49 -18.79 12.37 4.46
C ASP A 49 -18.91 12.62 2.94
N GLU A 50 -19.30 13.83 2.52
CA GLU A 50 -19.45 14.19 1.10
C GLU A 50 -18.12 14.25 0.34
N TRP A 51 -16.98 14.15 1.04
CA TRP A 51 -15.69 13.95 0.40
C TRP A 51 -15.60 12.58 -0.29
N ILE A 52 -16.42 11.59 0.07
CA ILE A 52 -16.40 10.26 -0.56
C ILE A 52 -17.02 10.33 -1.97
N THR A 53 -16.32 9.81 -2.98
CA THR A 53 -16.81 9.65 -4.35
C THR A 53 -18.07 8.81 -4.39
N ARG A 54 -19.04 9.23 -5.19
CA ARG A 54 -20.37 8.61 -5.26
C ARG A 54 -20.60 7.90 -6.58
N ASN A 55 -19.89 8.29 -7.65
CA ASN A 55 -20.08 7.75 -8.98
C ASN A 55 -18.78 7.85 -9.83
N PRO A 56 -17.71 7.10 -9.47
CA PRO A 56 -16.42 7.14 -10.16
C PRO A 56 -16.45 6.36 -11.49
N ILE A 57 -17.28 6.81 -12.44
CA ILE A 57 -17.52 6.13 -13.72
C ILE A 57 -16.45 6.42 -14.78
N GLY A 58 -15.48 7.27 -14.46
CA GLY A 58 -14.32 7.53 -15.31
C GLY A 58 -14.59 8.43 -16.51
N ASP A 59 -15.50 9.39 -16.36
CA ASP A 59 -15.86 10.39 -17.38
C ASP A 59 -15.40 11.82 -17.03
N ILE A 60 -14.59 11.94 -15.97
CA ILE A 60 -13.85 13.13 -15.53
C ILE A 60 -12.58 12.69 -14.77
N TYR A 61 -11.45 13.32 -15.07
CA TYR A 61 -10.17 13.10 -14.40
C TYR A 61 -9.42 14.41 -14.24
N GLY A 62 -8.55 14.49 -13.24
CA GLY A 62 -7.67 15.64 -13.10
C GLY A 62 -6.48 15.37 -12.22
N TYR A 63 -5.56 16.32 -12.20
CA TYR A 63 -4.41 16.35 -11.31
C TYR A 63 -4.09 17.78 -10.88
N ALA A 64 -3.33 17.90 -9.80
CA ALA A 64 -2.76 19.16 -9.34
C ALA A 64 -1.35 19.32 -9.94
N SER A 65 -0.99 20.54 -10.33
CA SER A 65 0.36 20.89 -10.82
C SER A 65 1.48 20.60 -9.81
N ALA A 66 1.15 20.49 -8.53
CA ALA A 66 2.05 20.00 -7.49
C ALA A 66 1.30 19.08 -6.54
N ASP A 67 1.97 18.04 -6.04
CA ASP A 67 1.44 17.15 -5.00
C ASP A 67 1.30 17.81 -3.62
N SER A 68 1.97 18.96 -3.44
CA SER A 68 2.03 19.73 -2.20
C SER A 68 2.18 21.23 -2.51
N VAL A 69 1.55 22.06 -1.70
CA VAL A 69 1.59 23.53 -1.81
C VAL A 69 1.59 24.14 -0.41
N ASN A 70 2.36 25.20 -0.18
CA ASN A 70 2.34 25.88 1.11
C ASN A 70 1.07 26.75 1.23
N ARG A 71 0.61 26.97 2.46
CA ARG A 71 -0.43 27.98 2.74
C ARG A 71 0.03 29.36 2.24
N GLY A 72 -0.89 30.11 1.64
CA GLY A 72 -0.61 31.40 1.00
C GLY A 72 -0.14 31.32 -0.46
N ASP A 73 0.32 30.14 -0.92
CA ASP A 73 0.69 29.92 -2.31
C ASP A 73 -0.51 29.44 -3.16
N SER A 74 -0.26 29.10 -4.43
CA SER A 74 -1.28 28.65 -5.37
C SER A 74 -0.92 27.33 -6.03
N VAL A 75 -1.95 26.52 -6.32
CA VAL A 75 -1.82 25.28 -7.08
C VAL A 75 -2.85 25.25 -8.22
N ASP A 76 -2.41 24.87 -9.41
CA ASP A 76 -3.29 24.69 -10.57
C ASP A 76 -3.90 23.30 -10.59
N PHE A 77 -5.18 23.22 -10.94
CA PHE A 77 -5.91 21.99 -11.28
C PHE A 77 -6.12 21.90 -12.79
N LEU A 78 -5.74 20.75 -13.34
CA LEU A 78 -5.89 20.42 -14.76
C LEU A 78 -6.88 19.27 -14.86
N VAL A 79 -8.01 19.53 -15.54
CA VAL A 79 -9.15 18.60 -15.59
C VAL A 79 -9.53 18.31 -17.04
N ASP A 80 -9.68 17.03 -17.36
CA ASP A 80 -10.24 16.55 -18.61
C ASP A 80 -11.69 16.10 -18.39
N THR A 81 -12.60 16.69 -19.16
CA THR A 81 -14.01 16.30 -19.15
C THR A 81 -14.74 16.72 -20.43
N GLY A 82 -15.64 15.86 -20.89
CA GLY A 82 -16.58 16.19 -21.96
C GLY A 82 -17.75 17.08 -21.54
N SER A 83 -17.90 17.38 -20.24
CA SER A 83 -18.96 18.25 -19.75
C SER A 83 -18.68 19.73 -20.06
N PRO A 84 -19.68 20.56 -20.38
CA PRO A 84 -19.47 22.02 -20.55
C PRO A 84 -18.99 22.70 -19.27
N THR A 85 -19.37 22.18 -18.11
CA THR A 85 -18.97 22.69 -16.80
C THR A 85 -18.85 21.55 -15.80
N PHE A 86 -18.03 21.72 -14.78
CA PHE A 86 -17.95 20.83 -13.62
C PHE A 86 -17.80 21.66 -12.34
N ASP A 87 -18.07 21.03 -11.20
CA ASP A 87 -17.86 21.63 -9.88
C ASP A 87 -16.62 21.05 -9.23
N ILE A 88 -15.95 21.85 -8.40
CA ILE A 88 -14.85 21.43 -7.54
C ILE A 88 -15.28 21.66 -6.09
N ARG A 89 -15.32 20.60 -5.30
CA ARG A 89 -15.51 20.68 -3.84
C ARG A 89 -14.23 20.29 -3.15
N ILE A 90 -13.63 21.22 -2.43
CA ILE A 90 -12.37 21.01 -1.73
C ILE A 90 -12.66 20.60 -0.30
N TYR A 91 -12.11 19.46 0.10
CA TYR A 91 -12.21 18.94 1.44
C TYR A 91 -10.82 18.82 2.07
N ARG A 92 -10.71 19.14 3.36
CA ARG A 92 -9.56 18.73 4.20
C ARG A 92 -9.95 17.42 4.86
N ASN A 93 -9.16 16.36 4.68
CA ASN A 93 -9.36 15.06 5.34
C ASN A 93 -8.82 15.08 6.77
N GLY A 94 -9.46 14.34 7.67
CA GLY A 94 -9.20 14.43 9.11
C GLY A 94 -10.25 13.76 9.98
N TYR A 95 -10.31 14.09 11.28
CA TYR A 95 -11.26 13.44 12.20
C TYR A 95 -12.70 13.98 12.09
N TYR A 96 -12.91 15.28 12.35
CA TYR A 96 -14.20 15.98 12.28
C TYR A 96 -15.41 15.22 12.87
N GLY A 97 -15.30 14.79 14.13
CA GLY A 97 -16.37 14.03 14.80
C GLY A 97 -16.61 12.64 14.20
N GLY A 98 -15.64 12.13 13.46
CA GLY A 98 -15.67 10.82 12.81
C GLY A 98 -16.20 10.82 11.37
N LEU A 99 -16.58 11.97 10.81
CA LEU A 99 -17.11 12.10 9.44
C LEU A 99 -16.02 12.09 8.35
N GLY A 100 -14.77 12.37 8.72
CA GLY A 100 -13.62 12.09 7.88
C GLY A 100 -13.12 13.23 7.00
N GLY A 101 -13.90 14.29 6.86
CA GLY A 101 -13.45 15.49 6.16
C GLY A 101 -14.32 16.69 6.47
N ARG A 102 -13.81 17.87 6.13
CA ARG A 102 -14.55 19.14 6.14
C ARG A 102 -14.54 19.74 4.75
N LEU A 103 -15.71 20.18 4.29
CA LEU A 103 -15.80 21.01 3.08
C LEU A 103 -15.22 22.39 3.40
N VAL A 104 -14.10 22.74 2.78
CA VAL A 104 -13.42 24.02 3.01
C VAL A 104 -13.78 25.05 1.95
N GLN A 105 -14.10 24.61 0.73
CA GLN A 105 -14.45 25.50 -0.38
C GLN A 105 -15.26 24.77 -1.45
N THR A 106 -16.21 25.49 -2.07
CA THR A 106 -16.93 25.03 -3.26
C THR A 106 -16.68 26.01 -4.39
N ILE A 107 -16.34 25.49 -5.56
CA ILE A 107 -16.20 26.22 -6.81
C ILE A 107 -17.19 25.60 -7.79
N GLU A 108 -18.20 26.37 -8.19
CA GLU A 108 -19.25 25.88 -9.08
C GLU A 108 -18.99 26.31 -10.53
N ALA A 109 -19.49 25.51 -11.46
CA ALA A 109 -19.54 25.83 -12.88
C ALA A 109 -18.18 26.22 -13.50
N VAL A 110 -17.11 25.55 -13.09
CA VAL A 110 -15.79 25.67 -13.73
C VAL A 110 -15.94 25.26 -15.20
N PRO A 111 -15.46 26.06 -16.18
CA PRO A 111 -15.54 25.69 -17.59
C PRO A 111 -14.84 24.36 -17.85
N GLY A 112 -15.57 23.39 -18.38
CA GLY A 112 -15.03 22.09 -18.76
C GLY A 112 -14.21 22.15 -20.04
N GLN A 113 -13.20 21.29 -20.13
CA GLN A 113 -12.28 21.24 -21.25
C GLN A 113 -12.08 19.78 -21.67
N ASN A 114 -12.22 19.52 -22.97
CA ASN A 114 -11.66 18.30 -23.55
C ASN A 114 -10.17 18.56 -23.75
N GLN A 115 -9.34 17.95 -22.93
CA GLN A 115 -7.90 18.11 -22.97
C GLN A 115 -7.31 17.33 -24.15
N PRO A 116 -6.13 17.72 -24.67
CA PRO A 116 -5.42 16.88 -25.64
C PRO A 116 -5.02 15.55 -25.00
N ASP A 117 -4.78 14.52 -25.83
CA ASP A 117 -4.13 13.29 -25.37
C ASP A 117 -2.82 13.64 -24.66
N CYS A 118 -2.56 12.98 -23.53
CA CYS A 118 -1.31 13.17 -22.79
C CYS A 118 -0.12 12.82 -23.68
N TRP A 119 0.97 13.58 -23.53
CA TRP A 119 2.20 13.30 -24.25
C TRP A 119 2.81 11.99 -23.75
N GLN A 120 3.28 11.16 -24.69
CA GLN A 120 3.86 9.86 -24.40
C GLN A 120 5.26 9.73 -25.01
N GLN A 121 6.16 9.08 -24.28
CA GLN A 121 7.43 8.59 -24.77
C GLN A 121 7.45 7.06 -24.71
N PRO A 122 7.07 6.36 -25.81
CA PRO A 122 6.88 4.91 -25.81
C PRO A 122 8.12 4.12 -25.36
N ASP A 123 9.32 4.61 -25.70
CA ASP A 123 10.57 3.93 -25.36
C ASP A 123 10.78 3.83 -23.84
N THR A 124 10.47 4.87 -23.07
CA THR A 124 10.59 4.86 -21.60
C THR A 124 9.29 4.46 -20.90
N GLY A 125 8.16 4.49 -21.61
CA GLY A 125 6.82 4.33 -21.03
C GLY A 125 6.29 5.59 -20.35
N LEU A 126 7.01 6.71 -20.41
CA LEU A 126 6.59 7.96 -19.79
C LEU A 126 5.28 8.45 -20.42
N THR A 127 4.29 8.73 -19.58
CA THR A 127 3.10 9.50 -19.94
C THR A 127 3.06 10.75 -19.06
N SER A 128 3.00 11.92 -19.68
CA SER A 128 2.83 13.22 -19.00
C SER A 128 1.67 13.96 -19.65
N CYS A 129 0.74 14.44 -18.83
CA CYS A 129 -0.37 15.27 -19.23
C CYS A 129 -0.03 16.77 -19.05
N GLY A 130 1.25 17.12 -18.92
CA GLY A 130 1.73 18.52 -18.81
C GLY A 130 1.42 19.40 -20.02
N ASN A 131 0.86 18.82 -21.10
CA ASN A 131 0.31 19.55 -22.24
C ASN A 131 -1.16 19.95 -22.06
N TRP A 132 -1.80 19.60 -20.93
CA TRP A 132 -3.14 20.04 -20.59
C TRP A 132 -3.15 21.52 -20.22
N ALA A 133 -4.26 22.20 -20.50
CA ALA A 133 -4.45 23.57 -20.09
C ALA A 133 -5.02 23.64 -18.66
N VAL A 134 -4.59 24.65 -17.90
CA VAL A 134 -5.12 24.92 -16.55
C VAL A 134 -6.64 25.10 -16.62
N SER A 135 -7.35 24.38 -15.76
CA SER A 135 -8.81 24.47 -15.63
C SER A 135 -9.21 25.42 -14.50
N TYR A 136 -8.46 25.43 -13.41
CA TYR A 136 -8.68 26.31 -12.27
C TYR A 136 -7.38 26.51 -11.47
N THR A 137 -7.10 27.72 -11.02
CA THR A 137 -6.02 28.01 -10.06
C THR A 137 -6.61 28.20 -8.67
N LEU A 138 -6.24 27.33 -7.74
CA LEU A 138 -6.59 27.47 -6.33
C LEU A 138 -5.52 28.34 -5.66
N ASN A 139 -5.93 29.50 -5.13
CA ASN A 139 -5.12 30.25 -4.17
C ASN A 139 -5.41 29.67 -2.79
N VAL A 140 -4.40 29.08 -2.14
CA VAL A 140 -4.53 28.47 -0.83
C VAL A 140 -4.51 29.58 0.22
N PRO A 141 -5.60 29.81 0.96
CA PRO A 141 -5.62 30.84 1.99
C PRO A 141 -4.59 30.57 3.11
N GLU A 142 -4.02 31.64 3.68
CA GLU A 142 -3.05 31.53 4.76
C GLU A 142 -3.63 30.88 6.04
N GLU A 143 -4.96 30.88 6.21
CA GLU A 143 -5.63 30.28 7.36
C GLU A 143 -5.91 28.77 7.21
N TRP A 144 -5.64 28.19 6.04
CA TRP A 144 -5.82 26.75 5.85
C TRP A 144 -4.82 25.98 6.72
N VAL A 145 -5.34 25.08 7.54
CA VAL A 145 -4.54 24.21 8.40
C VAL A 145 -3.84 23.16 7.54
N SER A 146 -2.55 22.93 7.77
CA SER A 146 -1.81 21.87 7.08
C SER A 146 -2.55 20.54 7.15
N GLY A 147 -2.57 19.79 6.05
CA GLY A 147 -3.41 18.61 5.94
C GLY A 147 -3.36 17.97 4.57
N VAL A 148 -4.00 16.80 4.47
CA VAL A 148 -4.30 16.17 3.18
C VAL A 148 -5.62 16.72 2.66
N TYR A 149 -5.60 17.27 1.44
CA TYR A 149 -6.75 17.88 0.79
C TYR A 149 -7.17 17.08 -0.45
N ILE A 150 -8.47 17.05 -0.66
CA ILE A 150 -9.09 16.42 -1.82
C ILE A 150 -9.94 17.46 -2.53
N ALA A 151 -9.63 17.72 -3.79
CA ALA A 151 -10.56 18.38 -4.69
C ALA A 151 -11.40 17.31 -5.39
N ARG A 152 -12.65 17.15 -4.94
CA ARG A 152 -13.64 16.26 -5.58
C ARG A 152 -14.23 17.01 -6.77
N ILE A 153 -13.88 16.56 -7.97
CA ILE A 153 -14.40 17.11 -9.24
C ILE A 153 -15.67 16.36 -9.62
N ILE A 154 -16.73 17.08 -9.94
CA ILE A 154 -18.08 16.53 -10.10
C ILE A 154 -18.71 17.06 -11.37
N ARG A 155 -19.20 16.15 -12.21
CA ARG A 155 -20.00 16.47 -13.38
C ARG A 155 -21.48 16.62 -13.01
N PRO A 156 -22.11 17.78 -13.21
CA PRO A 156 -23.54 17.94 -12.93
C PRO A 156 -24.45 17.21 -13.94
N ASP A 157 -23.97 16.92 -15.15
CA ASP A 157 -24.75 16.30 -16.22
C ASP A 157 -24.87 14.78 -16.10
N THR A 158 -23.82 14.10 -15.66
CA THR A 158 -23.79 12.63 -15.46
C THR A 158 -23.79 12.22 -13.99
N GLY A 159 -23.46 13.14 -13.09
CA GLY A 159 -23.14 12.85 -11.69
C GLY A 159 -21.78 12.19 -11.50
N GLY A 160 -20.99 11.99 -12.56
CA GLY A 160 -19.66 11.38 -12.49
C GLY A 160 -18.69 12.21 -11.65
N ASP A 161 -17.85 11.56 -10.85
CA ASP A 161 -16.91 12.25 -9.98
C ASP A 161 -15.57 11.56 -9.82
N ASN A 162 -14.56 12.32 -9.42
CA ASN A 162 -13.20 11.82 -9.18
C ASN A 162 -12.46 12.71 -8.17
N TYR A 163 -11.26 12.29 -7.78
CA TYR A 163 -10.39 13.02 -6.85
C TYR A 163 -9.19 13.64 -7.55
N ILE A 164 -8.79 14.79 -7.03
CA ILE A 164 -7.43 15.31 -7.11
C ILE A 164 -6.92 15.40 -5.67
N LEU A 165 -5.85 14.68 -5.38
CA LEU A 165 -5.21 14.62 -4.06
C LEU A 165 -4.02 15.57 -4.02
N PHE A 166 -3.90 16.37 -2.97
CA PHE A 166 -2.75 17.24 -2.72
C PHE A 166 -2.60 17.54 -1.23
N VAL A 167 -1.40 17.91 -0.80
CA VAL A 167 -1.12 18.33 0.57
C VAL A 167 -1.05 19.85 0.65
N VAL A 168 -1.62 20.43 1.70
CA VAL A 168 -1.33 21.81 2.09
C VAL A 168 -0.35 21.78 3.24
N ARG A 169 0.80 22.42 3.05
CA ARG A 169 1.87 22.49 4.03
C ARG A 169 1.75 23.72 4.92
N ASP A 170 2.58 23.76 5.95
CA ASP A 170 2.78 24.91 6.83
C ASP A 170 4.28 25.02 7.13
N ASP A 171 5.03 25.50 6.13
CA ASP A 171 6.50 25.51 6.11
C ASP A 171 7.11 26.44 7.20
N GLU A 172 6.30 27.23 7.91
CA GLU A 172 6.73 28.13 8.98
C GLU A 172 6.53 27.55 10.39
N ARG A 173 6.02 26.31 10.51
CA ARG A 173 5.55 25.78 11.80
C ARG A 173 6.36 24.60 12.33
N ASP A 174 6.87 24.78 13.53
CA ASP A 174 7.55 23.74 14.33
C ASP A 174 6.54 22.77 15.00
N SER A 175 5.81 21.97 14.21
CA SER A 175 4.85 21.01 14.77
C SER A 175 5.53 19.84 15.48
N ALA A 176 4.82 19.22 16.43
CA ALA A 176 5.34 18.05 17.11
C ALA A 176 5.60 16.87 16.13
N ILE A 177 4.71 16.65 15.16
CA ILE A 177 4.82 15.58 14.16
C ILE A 177 4.83 16.20 12.76
N LEU A 178 5.76 15.77 11.91
CA LEU A 178 5.67 15.89 10.46
C LEU A 178 5.27 14.54 9.87
N TYR A 179 4.10 14.50 9.24
CA TYR A 179 3.57 13.33 8.54
C TYR A 179 3.90 13.42 7.05
N GLN A 180 4.51 12.39 6.48
CA GLN A 180 4.78 12.31 5.04
C GLN A 180 3.75 11.43 4.32
N GLN A 181 3.16 11.97 3.24
CA GLN A 181 2.38 11.20 2.27
C GLN A 181 3.28 10.56 1.21
N SER A 182 3.06 9.27 0.90
CA SER A 182 3.92 8.43 0.05
C SER A 182 3.70 8.63 -1.47
N VAL A 183 3.74 9.88 -1.95
CA VAL A 183 3.36 10.22 -3.34
C VAL A 183 4.24 9.60 -4.42
N SER A 184 5.52 9.30 -4.12
CA SER A 184 6.40 8.54 -5.01
C SER A 184 5.91 7.12 -5.21
N THR A 185 5.47 6.44 -4.15
CA THR A 185 4.83 5.12 -4.23
C THR A 185 3.51 5.19 -4.99
N PHE A 186 2.65 6.18 -4.69
CA PHE A 186 1.39 6.33 -5.43
C PHE A 186 1.64 6.48 -6.92
N GLN A 187 2.70 7.19 -7.28
CA GLN A 187 3.07 7.44 -8.66
C GLN A 187 3.76 6.23 -9.34
N ALA A 188 4.51 5.43 -8.58
CA ALA A 188 5.08 4.17 -9.04
C ALA A 188 4.00 3.17 -9.46
N TYR A 189 2.91 3.07 -8.69
CA TYR A 189 1.78 2.19 -8.96
C TYR A 189 0.74 2.80 -9.92
N ASN A 190 0.83 4.10 -10.20
CA ASN A 190 -0.10 4.78 -11.10
C ASN A 190 0.05 4.30 -12.56
N ASN A 191 -0.95 3.59 -13.06
CA ASN A 191 -1.00 3.08 -14.44
C ASN A 191 -1.79 3.99 -15.40
N PHE A 192 -2.17 5.21 -14.98
CA PHE A 192 -2.80 6.19 -15.86
C PHE A 192 -1.95 6.43 -17.11
N GLY A 193 -2.58 6.39 -18.29
CA GLY A 193 -1.86 6.43 -19.58
C GLY A 193 -1.37 5.07 -20.08
N GLY A 194 -1.61 4.00 -19.32
CA GLY A 194 -1.35 2.61 -19.71
C GLY A 194 0.01 2.06 -19.28
N LYS A 195 0.76 2.78 -18.43
CA LYS A 195 2.08 2.41 -17.92
C LYS A 195 2.29 2.87 -16.47
N SER A 196 2.82 1.98 -15.65
CA SER A 196 3.40 2.23 -14.31
C SER A 196 4.81 1.62 -14.26
N VAL A 197 5.52 1.71 -13.13
CA VAL A 197 6.85 1.06 -12.99
C VAL A 197 6.76 -0.45 -12.75
N TYR A 198 5.55 -1.01 -12.82
CA TYR A 198 5.26 -2.44 -12.76
C TYR A 198 4.77 -2.96 -14.10
N SER A 199 5.08 -4.23 -14.41
CA SER A 199 4.61 -4.86 -15.65
C SER A 199 3.09 -5.12 -15.61
N SER A 200 2.58 -5.43 -14.42
CA SER A 200 1.15 -5.55 -14.15
C SER A 200 0.44 -4.23 -14.43
N GLY A 201 -0.64 -4.27 -15.20
CA GLY A 201 -1.39 -3.08 -15.59
C GLY A 201 -0.73 -2.19 -16.65
N SER A 202 0.49 -2.51 -17.11
CA SER A 202 1.25 -1.71 -18.09
C SER A 202 1.11 -2.18 -19.54
N GLY A 203 0.08 -2.97 -19.84
CA GLY A 203 -0.14 -3.56 -21.16
C GLY A 203 1.04 -4.45 -21.61
N PHE A 204 1.17 -4.64 -22.93
CA PHE A 204 2.04 -5.69 -23.50
C PHE A 204 3.27 -5.17 -24.25
N CYS A 205 3.37 -3.86 -24.51
CA CYS A 205 4.52 -3.30 -25.23
C CYS A 205 5.70 -3.09 -24.28
N THR A 206 6.88 -3.57 -24.65
CA THR A 206 8.08 -3.41 -23.84
C THR A 206 8.64 -1.99 -23.94
N THR A 207 9.33 -1.54 -22.90
CA THR A 207 10.09 -0.29 -22.86
C THR A 207 11.59 -0.59 -22.87
N VAL A 208 12.41 0.42 -22.66
CA VAL A 208 13.86 0.29 -22.41
C VAL A 208 14.18 -0.60 -21.21
N THR A 209 13.23 -0.91 -20.32
CA THR A 209 13.46 -1.86 -19.21
C THR A 209 13.45 -3.33 -19.63
N GLU A 210 13.33 -3.61 -20.93
CA GLU A 210 13.16 -4.97 -21.47
C GLU A 210 11.89 -5.72 -20.99
N ALA A 211 10.99 -4.99 -20.32
CA ALA A 211 9.71 -5.46 -19.79
C ALA A 211 8.59 -4.46 -20.14
N SER A 212 7.33 -4.80 -19.83
CA SER A 212 6.21 -3.88 -20.12
C SER A 212 6.14 -2.68 -19.17
N ARG A 213 6.78 -2.73 -18.00
CA ARG A 213 6.87 -1.58 -17.08
C ARG A 213 7.53 -0.35 -17.73
N ALA A 214 7.21 0.83 -17.23
CA ALA A 214 7.91 2.06 -17.56
C ALA A 214 9.22 2.20 -16.76
N ALA A 215 10.21 2.85 -17.37
CA ALA A 215 11.39 3.35 -16.68
C ALA A 215 11.15 4.73 -16.02
N LYS A 216 10.12 5.45 -16.47
CA LYS A 216 9.84 6.84 -16.09
C LYS A 216 8.35 7.08 -15.94
N VAL A 217 7.95 7.82 -14.91
CA VAL A 217 6.55 8.18 -14.65
C VAL A 217 6.44 9.64 -14.17
N SER A 218 5.49 10.41 -14.71
CA SER A 218 5.37 11.87 -14.44
C SER A 218 4.30 12.19 -13.40
N TYR A 219 4.61 13.05 -12.43
CA TYR A 219 3.64 13.60 -11.46
C TYR A 219 2.55 14.43 -12.14
N ASN A 220 2.79 14.92 -13.36
CA ASN A 220 1.83 15.68 -14.16
C ASN A 220 0.79 14.78 -14.86
N ARG A 221 0.11 13.92 -14.10
CA ARG A 221 -1.01 13.08 -14.59
C ARG A 221 -1.95 12.68 -13.44
N PRO A 222 -3.23 12.38 -13.72
CA PRO A 222 -4.18 11.93 -12.69
C PRO A 222 -3.69 10.72 -11.90
N TYR A 223 -3.86 10.76 -10.57
CA TYR A 223 -3.64 9.62 -9.69
C TYR A 223 -4.83 8.66 -9.71
N ASN A 224 -4.57 7.36 -9.61
CA ASN A 224 -5.58 6.39 -9.23
C ASN A 224 -5.68 6.31 -7.69
N GLN A 225 -6.59 7.06 -7.09
CA GLN A 225 -6.84 7.03 -5.64
C GLN A 225 -8.13 6.26 -5.32
N SER A 226 -8.32 5.10 -5.96
CA SER A 226 -9.43 4.20 -5.66
C SER A 226 -9.31 3.70 -4.22
N MET A 227 -10.39 3.83 -3.44
CA MET A 227 -10.46 3.33 -2.07
C MET A 227 -10.36 1.78 -1.98
N ALA A 228 -10.43 1.05 -3.09
CA ALA A 228 -10.16 -0.38 -3.11
C ALA A 228 -8.66 -0.71 -3.26
N ASP A 229 -7.87 0.22 -3.80
CA ASP A 229 -6.46 0.02 -4.07
C ASP A 229 -5.66 0.00 -2.76
N PRO A 230 -4.93 -1.09 -2.43
CA PRO A 230 -4.09 -1.16 -1.23
C PRO A 230 -3.00 -0.09 -1.18
N ASN A 231 -2.56 0.45 -2.32
CA ASN A 231 -1.52 1.48 -2.38
C ASN A 231 -2.08 2.90 -2.41
N SER A 232 -3.40 3.09 -2.28
CA SER A 232 -4.01 4.42 -2.23
C SER A 232 -3.86 5.06 -0.84
N TYR A 233 -3.87 6.39 -0.81
CA TYR A 233 -3.94 7.18 0.43
C TYR A 233 -5.04 6.68 1.37
N PHE A 234 -6.23 6.42 0.82
CA PHE A 234 -7.37 6.03 1.62
C PHE A 234 -7.15 4.72 2.37
N ARG A 235 -6.56 3.72 1.71
CA ARG A 235 -6.42 2.39 2.30
C ARG A 235 -5.16 2.23 3.15
N ALA A 236 -4.06 2.87 2.76
CA ALA A 236 -2.77 2.72 3.44
C ALA A 236 -2.58 3.73 4.59
N GLU A 237 -3.04 4.96 4.41
CA GLU A 237 -2.55 6.12 5.17
C GLU A 237 -3.64 6.81 6.01
N TYR A 238 -4.82 7.01 5.42
CA TYR A 238 -5.92 7.76 6.03
C TYR A 238 -6.35 7.31 7.44
N PRO A 239 -6.34 6.01 7.81
CA PRO A 239 -6.66 5.60 9.18
C PRO A 239 -5.73 6.24 10.24
N MET A 240 -4.44 6.38 9.94
CA MET A 240 -3.48 7.05 10.82
C MET A 240 -3.77 8.56 10.91
N VAL A 241 -4.02 9.22 9.77
CA VAL A 241 -4.39 10.65 9.72
C VAL A 241 -5.57 10.92 10.66
N ARG A 242 -6.65 10.16 10.49
CA ARG A 242 -7.86 10.30 11.30
C ARG A 242 -7.59 10.06 12.79
N TRP A 243 -6.77 9.05 13.12
CA TRP A 243 -6.45 8.74 14.51
C TRP A 243 -5.60 9.82 15.15
N LEU A 244 -4.53 10.29 14.50
CA LEU A 244 -3.67 11.36 15.01
C LEU A 244 -4.48 12.62 15.31
N GLU A 245 -5.36 13.00 14.39
CA GLU A 245 -6.24 14.16 14.58
C GLU A 245 -7.29 13.93 15.66
N GLN A 246 -7.87 12.72 15.75
CA GLN A 246 -8.83 12.39 16.82
C GLN A 246 -8.20 12.57 18.21
N GLN A 247 -6.95 12.12 18.37
CA GLN A 247 -6.19 12.31 19.61
C GLN A 247 -5.75 13.76 19.83
N GLY A 248 -5.89 14.63 18.81
CA GLY A 248 -5.50 16.03 18.89
C GLY A 248 -3.99 16.23 18.91
N TYR A 249 -3.22 15.35 18.29
CA TYR A 249 -1.78 15.56 18.13
C TYR A 249 -1.52 16.77 17.25
N ASP A 250 -0.43 17.46 17.56
CA ASP A 250 0.04 18.57 16.76
C ASP A 250 0.82 18.08 15.53
N VAL A 251 0.11 17.87 14.43
CA VAL A 251 0.65 17.28 13.19
C VAL A 251 0.59 18.27 12.03
N ALA A 252 1.70 18.43 11.32
CA ALA A 252 1.78 19.03 9.98
C ALA A 252 2.01 17.91 8.93
N TYR A 253 1.70 18.20 7.68
CA TYR A 253 1.71 17.25 6.58
C TYR A 253 2.61 17.73 5.45
N SER A 254 3.39 16.81 4.90
CA SER A 254 4.23 16.96 3.71
C SER A 254 4.14 15.70 2.83
N THR A 255 4.91 15.64 1.75
CA THR A 255 4.97 14.51 0.81
C THR A 255 6.41 14.04 0.61
N THR A 256 6.60 12.88 -0.02
CA THR A 256 7.94 12.42 -0.42
C THR A 256 8.67 13.43 -1.32
N SER A 257 7.94 14.26 -2.07
CA SER A 257 8.53 15.35 -2.87
C SER A 257 9.09 16.47 -2.01
N ASP A 258 8.46 16.79 -0.88
CA ASP A 258 8.98 17.75 0.11
C ASP A 258 10.25 17.24 0.78
N THR A 259 10.25 15.98 1.21
CA THR A 259 11.42 15.35 1.82
C THR A 259 12.57 15.20 0.84
N HIS A 260 12.28 14.95 -0.44
CA HIS A 260 13.27 15.03 -1.52
C HIS A 260 13.88 16.43 -1.59
N ARG A 261 13.06 17.50 -1.60
CA ARG A 261 13.55 18.89 -1.60
C ARG A 261 14.41 19.19 -0.36
N SER A 262 14.01 18.73 0.81
CA SER A 262 14.75 18.89 2.07
C SER A 262 16.13 18.22 2.06
N GLY A 263 16.29 17.17 1.26
CA GLY A 263 17.56 16.46 1.10
C GLY A 263 18.47 16.98 -0.01
N GLN A 264 18.00 17.94 -0.81
CA GLN A 264 18.78 18.51 -1.90
C GLN A 264 20.01 19.25 -1.37
N PRO A 265 21.16 19.23 -2.07
CA PRO A 265 22.37 19.92 -1.63
C PRO A 265 22.13 21.43 -1.40
N GLY A 266 22.31 21.87 -0.16
CA GLY A 266 22.15 23.27 0.24
C GLY A 266 20.71 23.69 0.57
N ALA A 267 19.74 22.76 0.53
CA ALA A 267 18.40 22.99 1.02
C ALA A 267 18.37 23.06 2.57
N ALA A 268 17.38 23.76 3.11
CA ALA A 268 17.00 23.61 4.50
C ALA A 268 16.22 22.30 4.65
N ASN A 269 16.61 21.47 5.60
CA ASN A 269 15.92 20.21 5.87
C ASN A 269 14.78 20.47 6.85
N GLU A 270 13.54 20.60 6.35
CA GLU A 270 12.35 20.93 7.16
C GLU A 270 12.08 19.90 8.26
N LEU A 271 12.53 18.64 8.08
CA LEU A 271 12.35 17.59 9.09
C LEU A 271 13.01 17.96 10.43
N LEU A 272 14.01 18.85 10.43
CA LEU A 272 14.71 19.32 11.63
C LEU A 272 13.88 20.28 12.49
N ASP A 273 12.81 20.85 11.94
CA ASP A 273 11.95 21.81 12.64
C ASP A 273 10.89 21.10 13.51
N HIS A 274 10.83 19.75 13.44
CA HIS A 274 9.83 18.93 14.10
C HIS A 274 10.44 17.99 15.15
N GLN A 275 9.61 17.50 16.09
CA GLN A 275 10.07 16.55 17.10
C GLN A 275 10.12 15.11 16.56
N ALA A 276 9.20 14.76 15.65
CA ALA A 276 9.15 13.46 15.02
C ALA A 276 8.75 13.51 13.54
N PHE A 277 9.31 12.62 12.73
CA PHE A 277 8.94 12.38 11.34
C PHE A 277 8.28 11.02 11.17
N PHE A 278 7.10 10.97 10.54
CA PHE A 278 6.33 9.74 10.32
C PHE A 278 6.23 9.39 8.83
N SER A 279 6.59 8.15 8.52
CA SER A 279 6.30 7.47 7.25
C SER A 279 5.27 6.36 7.52
N VAL A 280 4.21 6.32 6.72
CA VAL A 280 2.98 5.57 7.05
C VAL A 280 2.43 4.86 5.81
N GLY A 281 1.86 3.67 6.02
CA GLY A 281 1.20 2.93 4.96
C GLY A 281 2.22 2.19 4.10
N HIS A 282 2.43 2.64 2.86
CA HIS A 282 3.35 2.00 1.92
C HIS A 282 4.29 3.02 1.26
N ASP A 283 5.52 3.11 1.76
CA ASP A 283 6.51 4.11 1.37
C ASP A 283 7.77 3.47 0.72
N GLU A 284 7.56 2.83 -0.44
CA GLU A 284 8.51 1.94 -1.11
C GLU A 284 9.62 2.64 -1.91
N TYR A 285 9.34 3.83 -2.50
CA TYR A 285 10.20 4.45 -3.52
C TYR A 285 10.88 5.72 -3.01
N TRP A 286 12.18 5.64 -2.73
CA TRP A 286 12.94 6.74 -2.12
C TRP A 286 14.09 7.25 -2.99
N THR A 287 14.26 8.57 -3.02
CA THR A 287 15.43 9.21 -3.59
C THR A 287 16.61 9.19 -2.61
N LEU A 288 17.83 9.45 -3.09
CA LEU A 288 18.99 9.58 -2.19
C LEU A 288 18.84 10.79 -1.28
N GLU A 289 18.26 11.87 -1.79
CA GLU A 289 17.98 13.09 -1.07
C GLU A 289 17.02 12.80 0.10
N MET A 290 15.95 12.04 -0.13
CA MET A 290 15.04 11.64 0.95
C MET A 290 15.76 10.86 2.05
N TRP A 291 16.58 9.87 1.67
CA TRP A 291 17.37 9.12 2.65
C TRP A 291 18.24 10.05 3.49
N ASN A 292 18.98 10.96 2.84
CA ASN A 292 19.89 11.88 3.51
C ASN A 292 19.14 12.83 4.46
N ALA A 293 17.96 13.33 4.06
CA ALA A 293 17.14 14.21 4.89
C ALA A 293 16.69 13.51 6.18
N ILE A 294 16.16 12.29 6.04
CA ILE A 294 15.64 11.50 7.17
C ILE A 294 16.78 11.03 8.07
N GLU A 295 17.89 10.56 7.51
CA GLU A 295 19.08 10.18 8.26
C GLU A 295 19.66 11.37 9.05
N SER A 296 19.77 12.54 8.41
CA SER A 296 20.24 13.75 9.08
C SER A 296 19.30 14.20 10.20
N ALA A 297 17.98 14.05 10.02
CA ALA A 297 17.00 14.36 11.04
C ALA A 297 17.14 13.44 12.26
N ARG A 298 17.24 12.11 12.04
CA ARG A 298 17.55 11.14 13.11
C ARG A 298 18.82 11.52 13.85
N ASP A 299 19.89 11.79 13.12
CA ASP A 299 21.21 12.08 13.70
C ASP A 299 21.23 13.44 14.44
N ALA A 300 20.27 14.32 14.16
CA ALA A 300 20.04 15.57 14.89
C ALA A 300 19.09 15.43 16.11
N GLY A 301 18.49 14.26 16.32
CA GLY A 301 17.62 13.98 17.48
C GLY A 301 16.12 13.95 17.17
N VAL A 302 15.72 14.09 15.91
CA VAL A 302 14.31 13.94 15.49
C VAL A 302 13.92 12.46 15.57
N HIS A 303 12.83 12.16 16.27
CA HIS A 303 12.30 10.80 16.37
C HIS A 303 11.75 10.32 15.02
N LEU A 304 11.91 9.02 14.71
CA LEU A 304 11.37 8.44 13.47
C LEU A 304 10.30 7.39 13.78
N GLY A 305 9.13 7.53 13.17
CA GLY A 305 8.05 6.54 13.22
C GLY A 305 7.77 5.95 11.85
N PHE A 306 8.18 4.70 11.63
CA PHE A 306 7.87 3.92 10.43
C PHE A 306 6.66 3.03 10.70
N PHE A 307 5.46 3.53 10.39
CA PHE A 307 4.21 2.77 10.46
C PHE A 307 3.87 2.16 9.10
N THR A 308 4.84 1.42 8.56
CA THR A 308 4.90 0.93 7.17
C THR A 308 5.74 -0.37 7.12
N ALA A 309 5.72 -1.04 5.97
CA ALA A 309 6.69 -2.07 5.57
C ALA A 309 7.09 -1.83 4.13
N ASN A 310 8.03 -2.63 3.62
CA ASN A 310 8.60 -2.46 2.29
C ASN A 310 9.15 -1.04 2.07
N THR A 311 9.64 -0.44 3.16
CA THR A 311 9.97 0.97 3.20
C THR A 311 11.36 1.20 2.62
N ALA A 312 11.48 2.22 1.76
CA ALA A 312 12.73 2.52 1.08
C ALA A 312 13.33 1.31 0.33
N TYR A 313 12.49 0.48 -0.30
CA TYR A 313 12.97 -0.71 -1.01
C TYR A 313 13.63 -0.34 -2.35
N TRP A 314 12.98 0.53 -3.13
CA TRP A 314 13.51 1.00 -4.42
C TRP A 314 14.24 2.33 -4.28
N ARG A 315 15.45 2.39 -4.86
CA ARG A 315 16.13 3.67 -5.09
C ARG A 315 15.63 4.28 -6.39
N ILE A 316 15.16 5.52 -6.30
CA ILE A 316 14.70 6.33 -7.44
C ILE A 316 15.53 7.60 -7.59
N ARG A 317 15.35 8.28 -8.71
CA ARG A 317 15.80 9.66 -8.91
C ARG A 317 14.73 10.47 -9.63
N MET A 318 14.87 11.78 -9.58
CA MET A 318 13.95 12.72 -10.21
C MET A 318 14.58 13.32 -11.48
N GLU A 319 13.74 13.70 -12.43
CA GLU A 319 14.08 14.49 -13.60
C GLU A 319 13.02 15.59 -13.79
N ASP A 320 13.41 16.66 -14.48
CA ASP A 320 12.47 17.69 -14.91
C ASP A 320 11.44 17.14 -15.92
N ASP A 321 10.22 17.67 -15.89
CA ASP A 321 9.22 17.30 -16.88
C ASP A 321 9.63 17.79 -18.28
N PRO A 322 9.64 16.92 -19.31
CA PRO A 322 10.12 17.29 -20.65
C PRO A 322 9.16 18.22 -21.42
N ILE A 323 7.95 18.47 -20.92
CA ILE A 323 6.93 19.31 -21.54
C ILE A 323 6.83 20.65 -20.83
N THR A 324 6.63 20.65 -19.52
CA THR A 324 6.47 21.89 -18.72
C THR A 324 7.82 22.50 -18.34
N GLY A 325 8.88 21.68 -18.26
CA GLY A 325 10.17 22.08 -17.72
C GLY A 325 10.18 22.22 -16.20
N GLU A 326 9.13 21.77 -15.52
CA GLU A 326 9.06 21.79 -14.06
C GLU A 326 10.09 20.83 -13.47
N PRO A 327 10.86 21.28 -12.46
CA PRO A 327 11.88 20.44 -11.85
C PRO A 327 11.27 19.26 -11.11
N ASP A 328 12.03 18.17 -11.01
CA ASP A 328 11.73 17.01 -10.18
C ASP A 328 10.30 16.46 -10.32
N SER A 329 9.76 16.48 -11.53
CA SER A 329 8.37 16.12 -11.84
C SER A 329 8.25 14.76 -12.56
N VAL A 330 9.37 14.10 -12.83
CA VAL A 330 9.43 12.74 -13.39
C VAL A 330 10.25 11.83 -12.48
N MET A 331 9.59 10.80 -11.93
CA MET A 331 10.26 9.74 -11.19
C MET A 331 10.87 8.72 -12.17
N VAL A 332 12.12 8.34 -11.93
CA VAL A 332 12.87 7.38 -12.76
C VAL A 332 13.29 6.16 -11.94
N THR A 333 13.00 4.98 -12.48
CA THR A 333 13.52 3.70 -11.99
C THR A 333 13.66 2.69 -13.11
N TYR A 334 14.84 2.08 -13.25
CA TYR A 334 15.07 1.03 -14.22
C TYR A 334 14.85 -0.37 -13.63
N LYS A 335 14.71 -0.49 -12.30
CA LYS A 335 14.66 -1.77 -11.58
C LYS A 335 15.76 -2.72 -12.06
N THR A 336 17.02 -2.23 -12.02
CA THR A 336 18.15 -2.89 -12.67
C THR A 336 18.39 -4.31 -12.14
N ILE A 337 18.23 -4.55 -10.84
CA ILE A 337 18.37 -5.89 -10.26
C ILE A 337 17.33 -6.91 -10.80
N GLU A 338 16.14 -6.44 -11.20
CA GLU A 338 15.09 -7.24 -11.85
C GLU A 338 15.26 -7.31 -13.39
N GLY A 339 16.50 -7.19 -13.89
CA GLY A 339 16.81 -7.34 -15.31
C GLY A 339 16.57 -6.10 -16.17
N GLY A 340 16.20 -4.96 -15.59
CA GLY A 340 16.28 -3.69 -16.32
C GLY A 340 17.74 -3.33 -16.63
N PRO A 341 18.00 -2.51 -17.67
CA PRO A 341 19.37 -2.08 -17.95
C PRO A 341 19.89 -1.14 -16.85
N ALA A 342 21.20 -0.89 -16.86
CA ALA A 342 21.77 0.17 -16.05
C ALA A 342 21.15 1.53 -16.43
N ASP A 343 20.88 2.36 -15.42
CA ASP A 343 20.42 3.73 -15.64
C ASP A 343 21.45 4.52 -16.48
N PRO A 344 21.05 5.16 -17.59
CA PRO A 344 21.96 5.92 -18.45
C PRO A 344 22.69 7.08 -17.76
N SER A 345 22.16 7.59 -16.64
CA SER A 345 22.83 8.62 -15.83
C SER A 345 24.02 8.09 -15.01
N GLY A 346 24.14 6.77 -14.87
CA GLY A 346 25.09 6.13 -13.96
C GLY A 346 24.63 6.07 -12.50
N PHE A 347 23.47 6.65 -12.17
CA PHE A 347 22.85 6.54 -10.84
C PHE A 347 22.10 5.20 -10.72
N SER A 348 22.45 4.38 -9.73
CA SER A 348 21.76 3.10 -9.55
C SER A 348 20.30 3.31 -9.12
N THR A 349 19.37 2.79 -9.92
CA THR A 349 17.93 2.70 -9.59
C THR A 349 17.52 1.26 -9.27
N SER A 350 18.43 0.57 -8.59
CA SER A 350 18.23 -0.77 -8.04
C SER A 350 17.54 -0.72 -6.67
N THR A 351 17.34 -1.87 -6.04
CA THR A 351 16.94 -1.88 -4.61
C THR A 351 18.04 -1.27 -3.76
N TRP A 352 17.68 -0.64 -2.65
CA TRP A 352 18.65 0.00 -1.74
C TRP A 352 19.67 -1.00 -1.18
N ARG A 353 19.22 -2.22 -0.88
CA ARG A 353 20.03 -3.34 -0.44
C ARG A 353 20.88 -4.04 -1.50
N ASP A 354 20.75 -3.70 -2.78
CA ASP A 354 21.46 -4.39 -3.86
C ASP A 354 22.99 -4.29 -3.65
N PRO A 355 23.70 -5.42 -3.41
CA PRO A 355 25.14 -5.42 -3.17
C PRO A 355 25.96 -5.02 -4.42
N GLU A 356 25.39 -5.15 -5.62
CA GLU A 356 26.00 -4.69 -6.88
C GLU A 356 25.58 -3.24 -7.22
N GLY A 357 24.65 -2.67 -6.44
CA GLY A 357 24.05 -1.36 -6.62
C GLY A 357 24.39 -0.40 -5.46
N PRO A 358 23.39 0.18 -4.78
CA PRO A 358 23.62 1.12 -3.68
C PRO A 358 24.33 0.49 -2.47
N ASN A 359 24.10 -0.81 -2.20
CA ASN A 359 24.61 -1.54 -1.04
C ASN A 359 24.40 -0.80 0.29
N GLN A 360 23.21 -0.24 0.45
CA GLN A 360 22.77 0.56 1.59
C GLN A 360 21.41 0.04 2.03
N PRO A 361 21.37 -1.13 2.71
CA PRO A 361 20.12 -1.79 3.05
C PRO A 361 19.30 -0.96 4.06
N GLU A 362 17.99 -1.07 3.90
CA GLU A 362 16.95 -0.28 4.57
C GLU A 362 17.03 -0.39 6.10
N ASN A 363 17.40 -1.59 6.58
CA ASN A 363 17.52 -1.86 8.02
C ASN A 363 18.56 -0.98 8.71
N GLY A 364 19.56 -0.44 8.00
CA GLY A 364 20.52 0.51 8.58
C GLY A 364 19.90 1.83 9.06
N LEU A 365 18.74 2.20 8.53
CA LEU A 365 17.97 3.37 8.95
C LEU A 365 16.67 2.97 9.67
N VAL A 366 15.92 2.03 9.11
CA VAL A 366 14.59 1.65 9.61
C VAL A 366 14.66 0.65 10.77
N GLY A 367 15.74 -0.15 10.86
CA GLY A 367 15.89 -1.25 11.82
C GLY A 367 15.42 -2.62 11.27
N VAL A 368 14.44 -2.61 10.37
CA VAL A 368 13.93 -3.79 9.66
C VAL A 368 14.01 -3.56 8.15
N MET A 369 13.81 -4.63 7.37
CA MET A 369 13.78 -4.56 5.91
C MET A 369 12.78 -5.57 5.35
N TYR A 370 12.20 -5.26 4.18
CA TYR A 370 11.27 -6.14 3.46
C TYR A 370 11.77 -7.57 3.35
N ILE A 371 10.93 -8.56 3.72
CA ILE A 371 11.28 -9.97 3.53
C ILE A 371 10.23 -10.77 2.78
N GLY A 372 9.00 -10.27 2.61
CA GLY A 372 8.00 -10.97 1.81
C GLY A 372 6.58 -10.43 1.88
N ASP A 373 5.74 -11.05 1.07
CA ASP A 373 4.36 -10.64 0.83
C ASP A 373 3.38 -11.82 0.71
N ASN A 374 2.09 -11.53 0.93
CA ASN A 374 0.97 -12.39 0.59
C ASN A 374 -0.24 -11.57 0.17
N ASP A 375 -0.52 -11.56 -1.14
CA ASP A 375 -1.61 -10.80 -1.73
C ASP A 375 -3.03 -11.18 -1.27
N SER A 376 -3.20 -12.37 -0.69
CA SER A 376 -4.52 -12.98 -0.49
C SER A 376 -4.83 -13.30 0.97
N LEU A 377 -3.86 -13.10 1.87
CA LEU A 377 -4.01 -13.38 3.30
C LEU A 377 -3.24 -12.37 4.14
N PHE A 378 -3.80 -12.06 5.30
CA PHE A 378 -3.26 -11.14 6.30
C PHE A 378 -3.15 -11.87 7.64
N PHE A 379 -2.37 -11.32 8.55
CA PHE A 379 -1.93 -12.02 9.75
C PHE A 379 -2.20 -11.18 11.02
N PRO A 380 -2.46 -11.82 12.17
CA PRO A 380 -2.49 -11.15 13.45
C PRO A 380 -1.09 -10.65 13.84
N MET A 381 -1.03 -9.70 14.75
CA MET A 381 0.21 -9.44 15.48
C MET A 381 0.34 -10.41 16.66
N ARG A 382 1.44 -11.15 16.74
CA ARG A 382 1.71 -12.04 17.88
C ARG A 382 2.63 -11.37 18.90
N ILE A 383 2.17 -11.32 20.15
CA ILE A 383 2.95 -10.82 21.30
C ILE A 383 3.20 -11.99 22.26
N THR A 384 4.45 -12.18 22.67
CA THR A 384 4.86 -13.23 23.61
C THR A 384 5.07 -12.68 25.02
N ALA A 385 4.90 -13.53 26.03
CA ALA A 385 4.93 -13.12 27.44
C ALA A 385 6.26 -12.54 27.91
N ASP A 386 7.37 -12.89 27.27
CA ASP A 386 8.68 -12.31 27.56
C ASP A 386 8.79 -10.84 27.14
N LYS A 387 7.91 -10.38 26.22
CA LYS A 387 7.92 -9.00 25.70
C LYS A 387 7.03 -8.05 26.47
N VAL A 388 6.01 -8.54 27.21
CA VAL A 388 4.98 -7.66 27.82
C VAL A 388 5.49 -6.74 28.93
N SER A 389 6.74 -6.91 29.37
CA SER A 389 7.41 -6.00 30.30
C SER A 389 7.97 -4.73 29.62
N GLU A 390 8.04 -4.72 28.29
CA GLU A 390 8.48 -3.56 27.53
C GLU A 390 7.50 -2.39 27.66
N ARG A 391 8.05 -1.17 27.72
CA ARG A 391 7.24 0.06 27.90
C ARG A 391 6.14 0.24 26.86
N ILE A 392 6.30 -0.28 25.64
CA ILE A 392 5.28 -0.21 24.59
C ILE A 392 3.96 -0.89 24.99
N TYR A 393 3.99 -1.84 25.93
CA TYR A 393 2.81 -2.60 26.38
C TYR A 393 2.15 -2.04 27.63
N ARG A 394 2.67 -0.95 28.22
CA ARG A 394 2.06 -0.35 29.41
C ARG A 394 0.60 0.04 29.15
N HIS A 395 -0.27 -0.18 30.12
CA HIS A 395 -1.69 0.14 30.02
C HIS A 395 -2.44 -0.59 28.89
N THR A 396 -1.89 -1.69 28.36
CA THR A 396 -2.62 -2.55 27.41
C THR A 396 -3.42 -3.64 28.13
N GLY A 397 -3.05 -3.97 29.38
CA GLY A 397 -3.58 -5.12 30.12
C GLY A 397 -2.80 -6.41 29.88
N LEU A 398 -1.80 -6.40 28.99
CA LEU A 398 -0.94 -7.55 28.70
C LEU A 398 0.07 -7.85 29.81
N GLU A 399 0.24 -6.96 30.78
CA GLU A 399 1.13 -7.18 31.93
C GLU A 399 0.68 -8.39 32.79
N ALA A 400 -0.58 -8.82 32.64
CA ALA A 400 -1.14 -9.99 33.30
C ALA A 400 -0.88 -11.32 32.56
N MET A 401 -0.16 -11.30 31.44
CA MET A 401 0.03 -12.49 30.61
C MET A 401 0.86 -13.57 31.34
N PRO A 402 0.40 -14.84 31.39
CA PRO A 402 1.17 -15.91 32.00
C PRO A 402 2.50 -16.15 31.27
N PRO A 403 3.57 -16.57 31.96
CA PRO A 403 4.81 -17.02 31.31
C PRO A 403 4.55 -18.13 30.28
N ASP A 404 5.42 -18.24 29.29
CA ASP A 404 5.38 -19.25 28.22
C ASP A 404 4.08 -19.23 27.37
N THR A 405 3.42 -18.07 27.30
CA THR A 405 2.23 -17.86 26.44
C THR A 405 2.45 -16.76 25.41
N TYR A 406 1.53 -16.69 24.45
CA TYR A 406 1.38 -15.59 23.51
C TYR A 406 -0.09 -15.18 23.36
N ILE A 407 -0.32 -14.03 22.74
CA ILE A 407 -1.62 -13.57 22.28
C ILE A 407 -1.52 -13.14 20.81
N ASN A 408 -2.57 -13.40 20.04
CA ASN A 408 -2.78 -12.82 18.72
C ASN A 408 -3.68 -11.58 18.84
N VAL A 409 -3.25 -10.48 18.25
CA VAL A 409 -3.86 -9.14 18.31
C VAL A 409 -4.29 -8.73 16.91
N GLY A 410 -5.58 -8.48 16.72
CA GLY A 410 -6.22 -8.40 15.41
C GLY A 410 -6.06 -9.66 14.57
N ASP A 411 -6.58 -9.65 13.34
CA ASP A 411 -6.53 -10.69 12.32
C ASP A 411 -5.80 -10.18 11.05
N HIS A 412 -5.69 -8.86 10.86
CA HIS A 412 -5.18 -8.20 9.65
C HIS A 412 -4.17 -7.09 9.97
N ILE A 413 -3.42 -7.22 11.07
CA ILE A 413 -2.44 -6.21 11.48
C ILE A 413 -1.16 -6.32 10.64
N PHE A 414 -0.76 -7.54 10.30
CA PHE A 414 0.39 -7.82 9.44
C PHE A 414 -0.05 -8.17 8.03
N GLY A 415 0.42 -7.38 7.07
CA GLY A 415 0.32 -7.68 5.64
C GLY A 415 0.08 -6.41 4.81
N TRP A 416 -0.30 -6.56 3.55
CA TRP A 416 0.08 -7.71 2.72
C TRP A 416 1.59 -7.91 2.61
N GLU A 417 2.40 -6.89 2.94
CA GLU A 417 3.86 -6.95 2.97
C GLU A 417 4.37 -6.73 4.39
N TRP A 418 5.51 -7.35 4.68
CA TRP A 418 6.09 -7.31 6.01
C TRP A 418 7.62 -7.27 5.98
N ASP A 419 8.17 -6.69 7.05
CA ASP A 419 9.60 -6.53 7.25
C ASP A 419 10.07 -7.39 8.42
N ALA A 420 11.37 -7.70 8.43
CA ALA A 420 12.03 -8.36 9.55
C ALA A 420 13.42 -7.79 9.79
N VAL A 421 13.96 -8.10 10.97
CA VAL A 421 15.37 -7.85 11.29
C VAL A 421 16.20 -8.82 10.47
N ALA A 422 17.18 -8.30 9.74
CA ALA A 422 18.10 -9.11 8.94
C ALA A 422 19.48 -9.24 9.60
N ASP A 423 20.06 -10.43 9.47
CA ASP A 423 21.45 -10.70 9.84
C ASP A 423 22.38 -10.40 8.65
N ASN A 424 22.53 -9.11 8.34
CA ASN A 424 23.34 -8.63 7.22
C ASN A 424 24.51 -7.72 7.68
N GLY A 425 24.69 -7.53 8.99
CA GLY A 425 25.71 -6.64 9.56
C GLY A 425 25.40 -5.14 9.48
N HIS A 426 24.19 -4.76 9.02
CA HIS A 426 23.73 -3.37 8.94
C HIS A 426 22.66 -3.01 9.97
N SER A 427 22.17 -3.97 10.76
CA SER A 427 21.17 -3.71 11.80
C SER A 427 21.74 -2.75 12.86
N PRO A 428 20.99 -1.71 13.28
CA PRO A 428 21.44 -0.74 14.27
C PRO A 428 21.79 -1.37 15.62
N ASP A 429 22.80 -0.80 16.29
CA ASP A 429 23.16 -1.21 17.64
C ASP A 429 21.98 -1.03 18.61
N GLY A 430 21.75 -2.02 19.47
CA GLY A 430 20.68 -1.96 20.47
C GLY A 430 19.27 -2.10 19.90
N ILE A 431 19.11 -2.63 18.68
CA ILE A 431 17.79 -2.96 18.15
C ILE A 431 17.08 -4.00 19.02
N GLU A 432 15.80 -3.72 19.32
CA GLU A 432 14.93 -4.56 20.12
C GLU A 432 13.75 -5.03 19.26
N ILE A 433 13.55 -6.35 19.17
CA ILE A 433 12.32 -6.94 18.62
C ILE A 433 11.24 -6.88 19.70
N LEU A 434 10.18 -6.12 19.45
CA LEU A 434 9.06 -5.90 20.35
C LEU A 434 7.95 -6.94 20.14
N ALA A 435 7.70 -7.33 18.90
CA ALA A 435 6.75 -8.38 18.52
C ALA A 435 7.30 -9.19 17.33
N GLU A 436 6.96 -10.47 17.28
CA GLU A 436 7.31 -11.38 16.18
C GLU A 436 6.06 -12.17 15.78
N SER A 437 5.57 -11.93 14.56
CA SER A 437 4.37 -12.56 14.01
C SER A 437 4.75 -13.63 13.00
N PRO A 438 4.27 -14.89 13.13
CA PRO A 438 4.47 -15.89 12.10
C PRO A 438 3.67 -15.50 10.86
N VAL A 439 4.35 -15.44 9.74
CA VAL A 439 3.79 -15.07 8.44
C VAL A 439 4.20 -16.09 7.40
N TYR A 440 3.45 -16.15 6.30
CA TYR A 440 3.80 -17.00 5.18
C TYR A 440 3.36 -16.43 3.85
N GLY A 441 4.18 -16.64 2.84
CA GLY A 441 3.95 -16.08 1.52
C GLY A 441 5.23 -16.12 0.69
N LEU A 442 5.35 -15.21 -0.27
CA LEU A 442 6.52 -15.09 -1.12
C LEU A 442 7.64 -14.42 -0.34
N LEU A 443 8.68 -15.18 -0.01
CA LEU A 443 9.83 -14.68 0.72
C LEU A 443 10.96 -14.30 -0.24
N LEU A 444 11.47 -13.09 -0.09
CA LEU A 444 12.59 -12.59 -0.88
C LEU A 444 13.86 -13.42 -0.65
N GLN A 445 14.58 -13.76 -1.71
CA GLN A 445 15.76 -14.64 -1.63
C GLN A 445 17.09 -13.95 -1.94
N ASP A 446 17.08 -12.91 -2.78
CA ASP A 446 18.29 -12.38 -3.40
C ASP A 446 18.23 -10.87 -3.67
N ALA A 447 17.96 -10.10 -2.61
CA ALA A 447 17.98 -8.64 -2.63
C ALA A 447 17.01 -7.95 -3.61
N GLY A 448 16.10 -8.70 -4.25
CA GLY A 448 15.16 -8.17 -5.26
C GLY A 448 15.41 -8.66 -6.68
N LYS A 449 16.38 -9.56 -6.90
CA LYS A 449 16.71 -10.01 -8.26
C LYS A 449 15.65 -10.92 -8.87
N PHE A 450 15.01 -11.78 -8.09
CA PHE A 450 13.79 -12.43 -8.53
C PHE A 450 12.58 -11.62 -8.08
N GLU A 451 11.84 -11.07 -9.06
CA GLU A 451 10.57 -10.33 -8.87
C GLU A 451 9.55 -11.12 -8.03
N ASN A 452 9.69 -12.44 -7.93
CA ASN A 452 8.84 -13.30 -7.13
C ASN A 452 9.72 -14.15 -6.22
N GLY A 453 9.53 -13.97 -4.91
CA GLY A 453 10.19 -14.76 -3.88
C GLY A 453 9.82 -16.24 -3.92
N MET A 454 10.22 -16.97 -2.89
CA MET A 454 9.90 -18.38 -2.71
C MET A 454 8.87 -18.54 -1.60
N MET A 455 7.85 -19.39 -1.82
CA MET A 455 6.89 -19.68 -0.76
C MET A 455 7.58 -20.22 0.49
N GLY A 456 7.35 -19.60 1.65
CA GLY A 456 7.94 -20.03 2.90
C GLY A 456 7.26 -19.44 4.14
N LEU A 457 7.71 -19.89 5.32
CA LEU A 457 7.37 -19.33 6.62
C LEU A 457 8.47 -18.34 7.05
N ALA A 458 8.07 -17.23 7.66
CA ALA A 458 8.99 -16.27 8.27
C ALA A 458 8.42 -15.66 9.56
N GLY A 459 9.26 -14.96 10.31
CA GLY A 459 8.84 -14.07 11.38
C GLY A 459 8.90 -12.62 10.89
N ALA A 460 7.79 -11.90 10.98
CA ALA A 460 7.72 -10.47 10.74
C ALA A 460 7.89 -9.71 12.06
N HIS A 461 8.67 -8.62 12.07
CA HIS A 461 9.10 -7.97 13.31
C HIS A 461 8.62 -6.53 13.45
N THR A 462 8.04 -6.21 14.60
CA THR A 462 7.94 -4.83 15.10
C THR A 462 9.17 -4.54 15.95
N THR A 463 9.83 -3.41 15.73
CA THR A 463 11.11 -3.11 16.39
C THR A 463 11.20 -1.67 16.89
N ARG A 464 12.18 -1.45 17.77
CA ARG A 464 12.69 -0.11 18.08
C ARG A 464 14.20 -0.12 18.25
N TYR A 465 14.82 1.03 18.05
CA TYR A 465 16.18 1.31 18.53
C TYR A 465 16.32 2.78 18.94
N THR A 466 17.39 3.10 19.65
CA THR A 466 17.76 4.49 19.98
C THR A 466 19.03 4.85 19.23
N ALA A 467 18.97 5.86 18.36
CA ALA A 467 20.13 6.37 17.65
C ALA A 467 21.12 7.05 18.62
N SER A 468 22.36 7.25 18.16
CA SER A 468 23.42 7.90 18.96
C SER A 468 23.08 9.34 19.39
N SER A 469 22.19 10.00 18.64
CA SER A 469 21.63 11.32 18.94
C SER A 469 20.63 11.31 20.11
N GLY A 470 20.14 10.14 20.52
CA GLY A 470 19.01 9.98 21.43
C GLY A 470 17.65 9.87 20.73
N ALA A 471 17.59 10.04 19.40
CA ALA A 471 16.36 9.82 18.65
C ALA A 471 15.90 8.36 18.79
N LEU A 472 14.61 8.19 19.10
CA LEU A 472 13.93 6.90 19.04
C LEU A 472 13.49 6.63 17.60
N VAL A 473 13.76 5.43 17.13
CA VAL A 473 13.27 4.93 15.84
C VAL A 473 12.37 3.72 16.11
N PHE A 474 11.11 3.81 15.70
CA PHE A 474 10.13 2.74 15.78
C PHE A 474 9.78 2.26 14.37
N ALA A 475 9.67 0.94 14.18
CA ALA A 475 9.18 0.35 12.95
C ALA A 475 8.09 -0.69 13.24
N SER A 476 6.90 -0.52 12.67
CA SER A 476 5.80 -1.48 12.78
C SER A 476 6.12 -2.81 12.10
N GLY A 477 6.88 -2.75 10.99
CA GLY A 477 7.21 -3.90 10.16
C GLY A 477 6.05 -4.39 9.31
N THR A 478 5.02 -3.56 9.11
CA THR A 478 3.85 -3.87 8.29
C THR A 478 3.18 -2.61 7.73
N ILE A 479 2.66 -2.71 6.51
CA ILE A 479 1.84 -1.69 5.84
C ILE A 479 0.51 -1.46 6.58
N GLN A 480 0.01 -2.47 7.30
CA GLN A 480 -1.35 -2.49 7.84
C GLN A 480 -1.49 -2.00 9.27
N TRP A 481 -0.44 -1.47 9.89
CA TRP A 481 -0.49 -1.00 11.28
C TRP A 481 -1.66 -0.04 11.54
N SER A 482 -1.89 0.89 10.60
CA SER A 482 -2.94 1.91 10.70
C SER A 482 -4.36 1.33 10.75
N TRP A 483 -4.56 0.10 10.27
CA TRP A 483 -5.88 -0.57 10.31
C TRP A 483 -6.32 -0.85 11.75
N GLY A 484 -5.36 -1.08 12.65
CA GLY A 484 -5.57 -1.24 14.08
C GLY A 484 -6.05 0.02 14.81
N LEU A 485 -5.96 1.20 14.17
CA LEU A 485 -6.21 2.50 14.81
C LEU A 485 -7.61 3.06 14.59
N GLY A 486 -8.37 2.56 13.62
CA GLY A 486 -9.69 3.12 13.37
C GLY A 486 -10.43 2.59 12.17
N ALA A 487 -11.72 2.97 12.13
CA ALA A 487 -12.64 2.58 11.08
C ALA A 487 -12.28 3.21 9.73
N TYR A 488 -11.96 2.36 8.76
CA TYR A 488 -11.88 2.66 7.33
C TYR A 488 -13.28 2.89 6.73
N ALA A 489 -13.40 3.81 5.76
CA ALA A 489 -14.66 4.08 5.08
C ALA A 489 -15.14 2.92 4.18
N ILE A 490 -14.26 1.99 3.78
CA ILE A 490 -14.60 0.85 2.91
C ILE A 490 -13.89 -0.45 3.34
N GLN A 491 -14.35 -1.09 4.42
CA GLN A 491 -14.09 -2.49 4.87
C GLN A 491 -12.74 -3.23 4.57
N PRO A 492 -12.25 -4.08 5.49
CA PRO A 492 -12.70 -4.28 6.86
C PRO A 492 -12.11 -3.25 7.82
N GLN A 493 -12.84 -3.00 8.91
CA GLN A 493 -12.40 -2.15 10.00
C GLN A 493 -11.91 -3.08 11.11
N GLU A 494 -10.69 -2.88 11.59
CA GLU A 494 -10.17 -3.61 12.74
C GLU A 494 -9.61 -2.67 13.83
N PRO A 495 -10.42 -1.73 14.38
CA PRO A 495 -9.97 -0.97 15.53
C PRO A 495 -9.63 -1.94 16.68
N GLU A 496 -8.37 -1.96 17.07
CA GLU A 496 -7.83 -2.87 18.07
C GLU A 496 -7.25 -2.04 19.24
N PRO A 497 -7.90 -2.08 20.42
CA PRO A 497 -7.47 -1.29 21.58
C PRO A 497 -6.01 -1.50 21.97
N ILE A 498 -5.46 -2.71 21.81
CA ILE A 498 -4.04 -2.98 22.09
C ILE A 498 -3.15 -2.19 21.12
N ILE A 499 -3.44 -2.19 19.82
CA ILE A 499 -2.69 -1.42 18.81
C ILE A 499 -2.83 0.09 19.06
N THR A 500 -4.03 0.54 19.40
CA THR A 500 -4.31 1.94 19.73
C THR A 500 -3.47 2.42 20.93
N GLN A 501 -3.45 1.64 22.01
CA GLN A 501 -2.66 1.96 23.20
C GLN A 501 -1.15 1.84 22.93
N MET A 502 -0.70 0.81 22.19
CA MET A 502 0.71 0.67 21.81
C MET A 502 1.20 1.86 20.99
N THR A 503 0.38 2.34 20.03
CA THR A 503 0.71 3.51 19.22
C THR A 503 0.83 4.76 20.11
N TYR A 504 -0.12 4.99 21.02
CA TYR A 504 0.02 6.06 22.02
C TYR A 504 1.32 5.92 22.83
N ASN A 505 1.64 4.71 23.30
CA ASN A 505 2.82 4.46 24.13
C ASN A 505 4.13 4.78 23.41
N VAL A 506 4.24 4.44 22.11
CA VAL A 506 5.36 4.82 21.24
C VAL A 506 5.47 6.33 21.14
N LEU A 507 4.37 7.01 20.82
CA LEU A 507 4.33 8.47 20.68
C LEU A 507 4.70 9.16 22.01
N ALA A 508 4.19 8.68 23.13
CA ALA A 508 4.50 9.21 24.45
C ALA A 508 5.98 8.99 24.84
N ASP A 509 6.60 7.87 24.45
CA ASP A 509 8.04 7.65 24.65
C ASP A 509 8.89 8.60 23.76
N MET A 510 8.36 9.05 22.62
CA MET A 510 8.92 10.15 21.80
C MET A 510 8.63 11.55 22.36
N GLY A 511 7.97 11.66 23.52
CA GLY A 511 7.60 12.94 24.13
C GLY A 511 6.36 13.62 23.53
N LEU A 512 5.67 12.96 22.60
CA LEU A 512 4.49 13.49 21.92
C LEU A 512 3.25 13.28 22.79
N THR A 513 2.52 14.36 23.09
CA THR A 513 1.35 14.32 23.98
C THR A 513 0.07 14.70 23.23
N PRO A 514 -1.00 13.88 23.29
CA PRO A 514 -2.28 14.19 22.67
C PRO A 514 -3.04 15.27 23.46
N ALA A 515 -3.67 16.22 22.74
CA ALA A 515 -4.48 17.27 23.36
C ALA A 515 -5.93 16.83 23.65
N THR A 516 -6.46 15.88 22.87
CA THR A 516 -7.82 15.33 23.02
C THR A 516 -7.79 13.81 23.05
N PRO A 517 -7.12 13.20 24.04
CA PRO A 517 -6.95 11.74 24.11
C PRO A 517 -8.30 11.02 24.13
N ALA A 518 -8.44 10.02 23.26
CA ALA A 518 -9.66 9.24 23.11
C ALA A 518 -9.34 7.74 23.03
N GLY A 519 -9.85 6.96 23.98
CA GLY A 519 -9.65 5.50 23.98
C GLY A 519 -8.23 5.04 24.34
N VAL A 520 -7.41 5.92 24.93
CA VAL A 520 -6.06 5.62 25.44
C VAL A 520 -5.93 6.04 26.90
N ILE A 521 -5.06 5.38 27.64
CA ILE A 521 -4.69 5.71 29.01
C ILE A 521 -3.35 6.45 28.98
N LEU A 522 -3.35 7.68 29.49
CA LEU A 522 -2.14 8.50 29.54
C LEU A 522 -1.17 8.07 30.65
N ASP A 523 0.11 8.28 30.40
CA ASP A 523 1.15 8.11 31.42
C ASP A 523 0.86 8.97 32.66
N GLY A 524 0.94 8.35 33.85
CA GLY A 524 0.63 8.99 35.13
C GLY A 524 -0.86 9.04 35.49
N SER A 525 -1.74 8.50 34.65
CA SER A 525 -3.15 8.28 34.97
C SER A 525 -3.32 7.11 35.95
N ASP A 526 -4.28 7.22 36.88
CA ASP A 526 -4.70 6.11 37.75
C ASP A 526 -5.68 5.13 37.05
N ALA A 527 -6.10 5.44 35.82
CA ALA A 527 -6.99 4.59 35.05
C ALA A 527 -6.35 3.22 34.76
N GLN A 528 -7.17 2.17 34.76
CA GLN A 528 -6.72 0.80 34.53
C GLN A 528 -7.21 0.32 33.15
N PRO A 529 -6.41 -0.45 32.42
CA PRO A 529 -6.85 -1.06 31.18
C PRO A 529 -8.02 -2.01 31.41
N ALA A 530 -8.80 -2.24 30.35
CA ALA A 530 -9.79 -3.31 30.36
C ALA A 530 -9.06 -4.67 30.55
N PRO A 531 -9.58 -5.57 31.40
CA PRO A 531 -8.97 -6.88 31.55
C PRO A 531 -9.07 -7.66 30.24
N ILE A 532 -7.97 -8.29 29.85
CA ILE A 532 -7.94 -9.19 28.70
C ILE A 532 -8.53 -10.54 29.12
N ASP A 533 -9.39 -11.11 28.28
CA ASP A 533 -9.93 -12.45 28.48
C ASP A 533 -8.77 -13.48 28.55
N PRO A 534 -8.57 -14.17 29.69
CA PRO A 534 -7.47 -15.12 29.84
C PRO A 534 -7.49 -16.27 28.84
N SER A 535 -8.64 -16.57 28.21
CA SER A 535 -8.72 -17.58 27.15
C SER A 535 -8.00 -17.21 25.86
N ARG A 536 -7.64 -15.92 25.69
CA ARG A 536 -6.82 -15.43 24.58
C ARG A 536 -5.33 -15.73 24.75
N PHE A 537 -4.88 -16.11 25.95
CA PHE A 537 -3.48 -16.46 26.19
C PHE A 537 -3.23 -17.92 25.83
N LEU A 538 -2.45 -18.11 24.76
CA LEU A 538 -2.22 -19.40 24.12
C LEU A 538 -0.82 -19.92 24.47
N PRO A 539 -0.63 -21.22 24.67
CA PRO A 539 0.67 -21.79 25.02
C PRO A 539 1.64 -21.71 23.83
N LEU A 540 2.89 -21.29 24.09
CA LEU A 540 3.94 -21.17 23.05
C LEU A 540 4.35 -22.50 22.42
N ASP A 541 4.20 -23.61 23.14
CA ASP A 541 4.60 -24.95 22.70
C ASP A 541 3.50 -25.71 21.94
N ALA A 542 2.40 -25.03 21.57
CA ALA A 542 1.34 -25.61 20.76
C ALA A 542 1.90 -26.14 19.42
N PRO A 543 1.68 -27.43 19.09
CA PRO A 543 2.19 -27.99 17.85
C PRO A 543 1.46 -27.40 16.65
N ALA A 544 2.17 -27.22 15.54
CA ALA A 544 1.56 -26.88 14.26
C ALA A 544 0.65 -28.03 13.76
N PRO A 545 -0.39 -27.71 12.96
CA PRO A 545 -1.28 -28.72 12.39
C PRO A 545 -0.54 -29.77 11.56
N VAL A 546 -1.08 -31.00 11.56
CA VAL A 546 -0.58 -32.11 10.74
C VAL A 546 -1.42 -32.21 9.48
N ILE A 547 -0.77 -32.05 8.32
CA ILE A 547 -1.40 -32.25 7.01
C ILE A 547 -1.37 -33.73 6.65
N MET A 548 -2.53 -34.28 6.30
CA MET A 548 -2.76 -35.69 5.97
C MET A 548 -3.53 -35.82 4.65
N ASP A 549 -3.47 -37.02 4.05
CA ASP A 549 -4.28 -37.38 2.87
C ASP A 549 -4.21 -36.39 1.69
N LEU A 550 -3.08 -35.70 1.48
CA LEU A 550 -2.91 -34.74 0.39
C LEU A 550 -3.02 -35.44 -0.97
N LYS A 551 -3.97 -34.98 -1.80
CA LYS A 551 -4.31 -35.56 -3.10
C LYS A 551 -4.60 -34.48 -4.13
N ALA A 552 -4.33 -34.80 -5.39
CA ALA A 552 -4.72 -34.01 -6.55
C ALA A 552 -5.50 -34.91 -7.53
N GLU A 553 -6.72 -34.52 -7.88
CA GLU A 553 -7.60 -35.20 -8.82
C GLU A 553 -7.80 -34.30 -10.05
N VAL A 554 -7.31 -34.75 -11.21
CA VAL A 554 -7.33 -33.96 -12.45
C VAL A 554 -8.57 -34.31 -13.26
N ASP A 555 -9.33 -33.29 -13.68
CA ASP A 555 -10.44 -33.41 -14.62
C ASP A 555 -10.30 -32.36 -15.72
N GLY A 556 -9.92 -32.81 -16.92
CA GLY A 556 -9.68 -31.94 -18.07
C GLY A 556 -8.55 -30.92 -17.83
N ASP A 557 -8.92 -29.64 -17.78
CA ASP A 557 -8.02 -28.52 -17.49
C ASP A 557 -8.18 -27.97 -16.06
N SER A 558 -8.84 -28.74 -15.20
CA SER A 558 -9.01 -28.44 -13.79
C SER A 558 -8.35 -29.49 -12.89
N VAL A 559 -8.00 -29.10 -11.67
CA VAL A 559 -7.54 -30.00 -10.62
C VAL A 559 -8.33 -29.71 -9.36
N THR A 560 -8.74 -30.76 -8.65
CA THR A 560 -9.22 -30.66 -7.28
C THR A 560 -8.12 -31.12 -6.34
N ILE A 561 -7.65 -30.22 -5.48
CA ILE A 561 -6.66 -30.52 -4.45
C ILE A 561 -7.39 -30.65 -3.12
N SER A 562 -7.22 -31.78 -2.46
CA SER A 562 -7.86 -32.09 -1.18
C SER A 562 -6.86 -32.57 -0.16
N TRP A 563 -7.05 -32.19 1.10
CA TRP A 563 -6.24 -32.64 2.23
C TRP A 563 -7.07 -32.66 3.51
N LYS A 564 -6.54 -33.32 4.54
CA LYS A 564 -7.10 -33.30 5.88
C LYS A 564 -6.10 -32.73 6.88
N THR A 565 -6.63 -32.25 7.99
CA THR A 565 -5.86 -31.79 9.15
C THR A 565 -6.39 -32.43 10.42
N ASP A 566 -5.53 -32.52 11.43
CA ASP A 566 -5.85 -33.08 12.75
C ASP A 566 -6.64 -32.10 13.64
N VAL A 567 -6.59 -30.81 13.30
CA VAL A 567 -7.34 -29.71 13.92
C VAL A 567 -8.02 -28.86 12.85
N GLU A 568 -9.01 -28.04 13.22
CA GLU A 568 -9.61 -27.10 12.26
C GLU A 568 -8.57 -26.07 11.80
N THR A 569 -8.43 -25.93 10.49
CA THR A 569 -7.49 -24.99 9.87
C THR A 569 -8.17 -24.21 8.76
N ILE A 570 -7.64 -23.04 8.43
CA ILE A 570 -7.76 -22.47 7.09
C ILE A 570 -6.62 -23.00 6.22
N GLY A 571 -6.72 -22.88 4.90
CA GLY A 571 -5.58 -23.22 4.05
C GLY A 571 -5.59 -22.58 2.67
N GLN A 572 -4.40 -22.41 2.13
CA GLN A 572 -4.17 -21.91 0.78
C GLN A 572 -3.39 -22.94 -0.03
N VAL A 573 -3.69 -23.01 -1.33
CA VAL A 573 -2.97 -23.84 -2.29
C VAL A 573 -2.08 -22.96 -3.15
N TRP A 574 -0.80 -23.31 -3.17
CA TRP A 574 0.23 -22.59 -3.90
C TRP A 574 0.76 -23.43 -5.05
N PHE A 575 1.09 -22.81 -6.17
CA PHE A 575 1.46 -23.49 -7.42
C PHE A 575 2.81 -23.07 -8.00
N GLY A 576 3.41 -23.99 -8.76
CA GLY A 576 4.66 -23.80 -9.49
C GLY A 576 4.68 -24.54 -10.83
N GLY A 577 5.34 -23.92 -11.82
CA GLY A 577 5.57 -24.54 -13.14
C GLY A 577 6.77 -25.49 -13.19
N ARG A 578 7.61 -25.50 -12.15
CA ARG A 578 8.79 -26.35 -11.99
C ARG A 578 8.99 -26.74 -10.53
N ALA A 579 9.66 -27.86 -10.29
CA ALA A 579 9.96 -28.33 -8.94
C ALA A 579 10.73 -27.28 -8.13
N GLY A 580 10.41 -27.18 -6.84
CA GLY A 580 11.00 -26.22 -5.91
C GLY A 580 10.73 -24.76 -6.26
N HIS A 581 9.67 -24.46 -7.01
CA HIS A 581 9.29 -23.09 -7.41
C HIS A 581 7.77 -22.89 -7.35
N VAL A 582 7.23 -23.15 -6.17
CA VAL A 582 5.82 -22.91 -5.84
C VAL A 582 5.69 -21.45 -5.38
N ILE A 583 5.20 -20.58 -6.25
CA ILE A 583 5.27 -19.11 -6.10
C ILE A 583 3.95 -18.40 -6.41
N PHE A 584 2.85 -19.14 -6.59
CA PHE A 584 1.56 -18.56 -6.94
C PHE A 584 0.45 -19.03 -6.00
N PRO A 585 -0.15 -18.15 -5.18
CA PRO A 585 -1.38 -18.51 -4.48
C PRO A 585 -2.50 -18.64 -5.52
N MET A 586 -3.15 -19.82 -5.60
CA MET A 586 -4.16 -20.11 -6.62
C MET A 586 -5.58 -20.24 -6.07
N ALA A 587 -5.71 -20.71 -4.83
CA ALA A 587 -6.99 -20.91 -4.17
C ALA A 587 -6.82 -20.91 -2.66
N GLN A 588 -7.91 -20.60 -1.95
CA GLN A 588 -7.94 -20.56 -0.51
C GLN A 588 -9.29 -21.01 0.05
N ASP A 589 -9.22 -21.65 1.21
CA ASP A 589 -10.35 -21.98 2.08
C ASP A 589 -10.13 -21.24 3.40
N LEU A 590 -10.86 -20.13 3.57
CA LEU A 590 -10.77 -19.30 4.77
C LEU A 590 -11.77 -19.74 5.86
N GLU A 591 -12.48 -20.85 5.65
CA GLU A 591 -13.30 -21.45 6.69
C GLU A 591 -12.49 -22.51 7.45
N TYR A 592 -12.49 -22.39 8.78
CA TYR A 592 -11.85 -23.35 9.66
C TYR A 592 -12.55 -24.71 9.60
N ARG A 593 -11.88 -25.72 9.08
CA ARG A 593 -12.37 -27.12 8.97
C ARG A 593 -11.21 -28.11 8.97
N THR A 594 -11.52 -29.39 9.12
CA THR A 594 -10.51 -30.48 9.10
C THR A 594 -10.39 -31.20 7.76
N GLU A 595 -11.31 -30.93 6.82
CA GLU A 595 -11.32 -31.51 5.47
C GLU A 595 -11.43 -30.39 4.45
N HIS A 596 -10.38 -30.23 3.64
CA HIS A 596 -10.30 -29.19 2.63
C HIS A 596 -10.38 -29.79 1.23
N SER A 597 -11.04 -29.07 0.32
CA SER A 597 -11.13 -29.43 -1.10
C SER A 597 -11.30 -28.18 -1.94
N LEU A 598 -10.32 -27.88 -2.78
CA LEU A 598 -10.30 -26.69 -3.63
C LEU A 598 -10.10 -27.08 -5.08
N THR A 599 -11.03 -26.66 -5.94
CA THR A 599 -10.96 -26.88 -7.39
C THR A 599 -10.39 -25.65 -8.08
N ILE A 600 -9.37 -25.86 -8.90
CA ILE A 600 -8.70 -24.82 -9.69
C ILE A 600 -8.86 -25.18 -11.16
N SER A 601 -9.41 -24.26 -11.94
CA SER A 601 -9.68 -24.43 -13.38
C SER A 601 -8.68 -23.65 -14.25
N ASP A 602 -8.79 -23.82 -15.57
CA ASP A 602 -8.02 -23.09 -16.59
C ASP A 602 -6.49 -23.32 -16.54
N LEU A 603 -6.03 -24.48 -16.04
CA LEU A 603 -4.61 -24.80 -15.83
C LEU A 603 -3.80 -24.98 -17.12
N THR A 604 -4.50 -25.05 -18.26
CA THR A 604 -3.92 -25.18 -19.61
C THR A 604 -3.85 -23.85 -20.36
N THR A 605 -4.45 -22.78 -19.82
CA THR A 605 -4.29 -21.43 -20.34
C THR A 605 -3.12 -20.75 -19.63
N PRO A 606 -2.23 -20.05 -20.35
CA PRO A 606 -1.32 -19.11 -19.69
C PRO A 606 -2.20 -18.03 -19.05
N ARG A 607 -2.31 -18.01 -17.72
CA ARG A 607 -2.81 -16.81 -17.04
C ARG A 607 -1.69 -15.78 -17.10
N ASP A 608 -2.05 -14.49 -17.10
CA ASP A 608 -1.12 -13.42 -16.77
C ASP A 608 -0.75 -13.55 -15.29
N PHE A 609 0.08 -14.55 -14.98
CA PHE A 609 0.76 -14.61 -13.69
C PHE A 609 1.67 -13.38 -13.62
N LYS A 610 1.84 -12.79 -12.44
CA LYS A 610 2.67 -11.58 -12.19
C LYS A 610 4.14 -11.68 -12.65
N VAL A 611 4.53 -12.80 -13.26
CA VAL A 611 5.81 -13.03 -13.92
C VAL A 611 5.49 -13.17 -15.40
N GLY A 612 6.14 -12.36 -16.23
CA GLY A 612 5.99 -12.39 -17.69
C GLY A 612 5.93 -13.82 -18.26
N PRO A 613 5.29 -13.98 -19.43
CA PRO A 613 4.58 -15.19 -19.85
C PRO A 613 5.26 -16.48 -19.37
N ALA A 614 4.86 -16.95 -18.18
CA ALA A 614 5.15 -18.30 -17.73
C ALA A 614 4.28 -19.23 -18.59
N VAL A 615 4.70 -19.41 -19.85
CA VAL A 615 4.22 -20.52 -20.66
C VAL A 615 4.67 -21.73 -19.89
N PHE A 616 3.73 -22.40 -19.21
CA PHE A 616 4.00 -23.71 -18.65
C PHE A 616 4.45 -24.61 -19.81
N THR A 617 5.76 -24.78 -19.97
CA THR A 617 6.36 -25.52 -21.09
C THR A 617 6.22 -27.03 -20.92
N THR A 618 5.78 -27.46 -19.74
CA THR A 618 5.58 -28.85 -19.34
C THR A 618 4.12 -29.09 -18.92
N ALA A 619 3.68 -30.35 -18.98
CA ALA A 619 2.39 -30.80 -18.46
C ALA A 619 2.36 -30.84 -16.91
N ALA A 620 3.53 -30.98 -16.29
CA ALA A 620 3.68 -31.08 -14.85
C ALA A 620 3.38 -29.75 -14.14
N ARG A 621 2.70 -29.84 -13.02
CA ARG A 621 2.46 -28.76 -12.06
C ARG A 621 2.92 -29.22 -10.69
N TYR A 622 3.49 -28.31 -9.93
CA TYR A 622 3.94 -28.52 -8.57
C TYR A 622 3.09 -27.68 -7.65
N PHE A 623 2.79 -28.17 -6.45
CA PHE A 623 1.99 -27.45 -5.51
C PHE A 623 2.36 -27.79 -4.06
N THR A 624 2.06 -26.85 -3.18
CA THR A 624 2.05 -27.04 -1.73
C THR A 624 0.71 -26.56 -1.19
N VAL A 625 0.35 -27.04 0.00
CA VAL A 625 -0.77 -26.49 0.76
C VAL A 625 -0.28 -25.95 2.09
N THR A 626 -0.92 -24.89 2.53
CA THR A 626 -0.75 -24.33 3.88
C THR A 626 -1.93 -24.73 4.74
N ALA A 627 -1.68 -24.99 6.02
CA ALA A 627 -2.69 -25.25 7.01
C ALA A 627 -2.39 -24.41 8.26
N SER A 628 -3.26 -23.46 8.57
CA SER A 628 -3.12 -22.56 9.71
C SER A 628 -4.30 -22.73 10.66
N ASP A 629 -4.02 -23.10 11.91
CA ASP A 629 -5.08 -23.23 12.93
C ASP A 629 -5.60 -21.86 13.40
N ARG A 630 -6.60 -21.87 14.29
CA ARG A 630 -7.17 -20.65 14.88
C ARG A 630 -6.17 -19.83 15.71
N ASN A 631 -5.03 -20.43 16.03
CA ASN A 631 -3.99 -19.85 16.85
C ASN A 631 -2.81 -19.35 15.98
N TRP A 632 -2.91 -19.48 14.66
CA TRP A 632 -1.86 -19.14 13.69
C TRP A 632 -0.58 -19.96 13.88
N ASN A 633 -0.72 -21.22 14.29
CA ASN A 633 0.32 -22.21 14.06
C ASN A 633 0.14 -22.75 12.64
N THR A 634 1.18 -22.61 11.81
CA THR A 634 1.10 -22.92 10.39
C THR A 634 2.01 -24.07 10.00
N ARG A 635 1.51 -24.96 9.15
CA ARG A 635 2.28 -25.99 8.46
C ARG A 635 2.21 -25.79 6.95
N ILE A 636 3.35 -25.96 6.28
CA ILE A 636 3.42 -26.12 4.83
C ILE A 636 3.62 -27.61 4.54
N SER A 637 2.88 -28.16 3.57
CA SER A 637 3.07 -29.53 3.12
C SER A 637 4.42 -29.71 2.42
N ASP A 638 4.86 -30.96 2.29
CA ASP A 638 5.86 -31.29 1.28
C ASP A 638 5.32 -30.95 -0.13
N GLU A 639 6.22 -30.62 -1.06
CA GLU A 639 5.85 -30.35 -2.45
C GLU A 639 5.30 -31.62 -3.10
N ALA A 640 4.12 -31.50 -3.72
CA ALA A 640 3.48 -32.54 -4.52
C ALA A 640 3.36 -32.09 -5.97
N SER A 641 3.05 -33.03 -6.87
CA SER A 641 2.90 -32.73 -8.29
C SER A 641 1.77 -33.51 -8.94
N PHE A 642 1.31 -33.00 -10.08
CA PHE A 642 0.33 -33.65 -10.95
C PHE A 642 0.56 -33.20 -12.41
N GLU A 643 -0.12 -33.83 -13.36
CA GLU A 643 -0.05 -33.47 -14.78
C GLU A 643 -1.41 -33.03 -15.31
N VAL A 644 -1.43 -31.97 -16.12
CA VAL A 644 -2.59 -31.54 -16.91
C VAL A 644 -2.36 -31.77 -18.39
N GLY A 645 -3.44 -31.86 -19.17
CA GLY A 645 -3.35 -31.98 -20.63
C GLY A 645 -2.55 -30.83 -21.27
N THR A 646 -2.06 -31.04 -22.49
CA THR A 646 -1.38 -29.97 -23.23
C THR A 646 -2.38 -28.88 -23.64
N PRO A 647 -1.95 -27.60 -23.72
CA PRO A 647 -2.82 -26.53 -24.20
C PRO A 647 -3.37 -26.89 -25.58
N PRO A 648 -4.69 -26.70 -25.84
CA PRO A 648 -5.25 -27.04 -27.14
C PRO A 648 -4.52 -26.29 -28.27
N LEU A 649 -4.42 -26.92 -29.45
CA LEU A 649 -3.62 -26.43 -30.58
C LEU A 649 -3.95 -24.97 -30.96
N ASN A 650 -5.21 -24.58 -30.81
CA ASN A 650 -5.66 -23.20 -31.03
C ASN A 650 -4.97 -22.19 -30.11
N THR A 651 -4.73 -22.53 -28.83
CA THR A 651 -4.02 -21.70 -27.85
C THR A 651 -2.54 -21.61 -28.19
N GLN A 652 -1.92 -22.73 -28.59
CA GLN A 652 -0.53 -22.72 -29.06
C GLN A 652 -0.33 -21.85 -30.30
N LEU A 653 -1.24 -21.98 -31.28
CA LEU A 653 -1.25 -21.17 -32.50
C LEU A 653 -1.52 -19.69 -32.18
N ARG A 654 -2.47 -19.40 -31.29
CA ARG A 654 -2.75 -18.03 -30.83
C ARG A 654 -1.54 -17.40 -30.15
N ASN A 655 -0.84 -18.13 -29.28
CA ASN A 655 0.35 -17.64 -28.60
C ASN A 655 1.49 -17.37 -29.59
N THR A 656 1.70 -18.30 -30.53
CA THR A 656 2.67 -18.12 -31.61
C THR A 656 2.34 -16.90 -32.46
N PHE A 657 1.07 -16.73 -32.81
CA PHE A 657 0.59 -15.60 -33.61
C PHE A 657 0.67 -14.27 -32.83
N ASN A 658 0.35 -14.27 -31.54
CA ASN A 658 0.50 -13.11 -30.68
C ASN A 658 1.97 -12.70 -30.58
N ASN A 659 2.89 -13.64 -30.32
CA ASN A 659 4.33 -13.35 -30.28
C ASN A 659 4.87 -12.79 -31.61
N LEU A 660 4.31 -13.21 -32.75
CA LEU A 660 4.67 -12.68 -34.07
C LEU A 660 4.07 -11.30 -34.36
N THR A 661 2.86 -11.02 -33.90
CA THR A 661 2.13 -9.79 -34.23
C THR A 661 2.26 -8.68 -33.20
N GLN A 662 2.62 -9.02 -31.96
CA GLN A 662 2.80 -8.10 -30.86
C GLN A 662 3.90 -7.06 -31.14
N PRO A 663 5.10 -7.43 -31.65
CA PRO A 663 6.11 -6.45 -32.06
C PRO A 663 5.59 -5.49 -33.12
N ALA A 664 4.82 -5.99 -34.09
CA ALA A 664 4.21 -5.16 -35.13
C ALA A 664 3.17 -4.18 -34.55
N ARG A 665 2.33 -4.64 -33.60
CA ARG A 665 1.35 -3.77 -32.92
C ARG A 665 2.04 -2.67 -32.10
N CYS A 666 3.12 -3.01 -31.40
CA CYS A 666 3.89 -2.03 -30.64
C CYS A 666 4.62 -1.05 -31.55
N PHE A 667 5.22 -1.52 -32.64
CA PHE A 667 5.84 -0.66 -33.65
C PHE A 667 4.83 0.32 -34.24
N VAL A 668 3.62 -0.13 -34.57
CA VAL A 668 2.55 0.72 -35.10
C VAL A 668 2.12 1.79 -34.09
N ARG A 669 1.99 1.42 -32.81
CA ARG A 669 1.67 2.38 -31.75
C ARG A 669 2.77 3.41 -31.53
N ALA A 670 4.03 2.98 -31.51
CA ALA A 670 5.17 3.88 -31.31
C ALA A 670 5.45 4.78 -32.53
N ASN A 671 5.07 4.33 -33.74
CA ASN A 671 5.40 5.00 -35.00
C ASN A 671 4.17 5.13 -35.91
N PRO A 672 3.11 5.84 -35.51
CA PRO A 672 1.86 5.89 -36.26
C PRO A 672 2.05 6.44 -37.68
N THR A 673 2.84 7.51 -37.84
CA THR A 673 3.11 8.14 -39.14
C THR A 673 3.91 7.22 -40.07
N LEU A 674 4.98 6.61 -39.57
CA LEU A 674 5.82 5.71 -40.36
C LEU A 674 5.07 4.43 -40.77
N SER A 675 4.17 3.96 -39.89
CA SER A 675 3.35 2.79 -40.13
C SER A 675 2.31 2.99 -41.22
N ILE A 676 1.76 4.20 -41.34
CA ILE A 676 0.91 4.56 -42.48
C ILE A 676 1.70 4.46 -43.79
N VAL A 677 2.93 4.99 -43.82
CA VAL A 677 3.80 4.94 -45.01
C VAL A 677 4.14 3.50 -45.38
N ILE A 678 4.56 2.68 -44.42
CA ILE A 678 4.86 1.25 -44.63
C ILE A 678 3.61 0.50 -45.11
N GLY A 679 2.44 0.77 -44.53
CA GLY A 679 1.17 0.17 -44.93
C GLY A 679 0.79 0.50 -46.38
N VAL A 680 0.96 1.76 -46.80
CA VAL A 680 0.73 2.18 -48.19
C VAL A 680 1.70 1.51 -49.16
N VAL A 681 3.00 1.44 -48.80
CA VAL A 681 4.02 0.76 -49.63
C VAL A 681 3.71 -0.74 -49.74
N ALA A 682 3.36 -1.41 -48.63
CA ALA A 682 2.99 -2.82 -48.63
C ALA A 682 1.74 -3.09 -49.49
N ALA A 683 0.71 -2.24 -49.40
CA ALA A 683 -0.48 -2.34 -50.24
C ALA A 683 -0.14 -2.17 -51.73
N LEU A 684 0.74 -1.24 -52.09
CA LEU A 684 1.23 -1.05 -53.46
C LEU A 684 2.00 -2.28 -53.96
N VAL A 685 2.85 -2.88 -53.13
CA VAL A 685 3.59 -4.11 -53.48
C VAL A 685 2.63 -5.28 -53.71
N VAL A 686 1.62 -5.45 -52.86
CA VAL A 686 0.59 -6.49 -53.03
C VAL A 686 -0.20 -6.26 -54.32
N LEU A 687 -0.60 -5.03 -54.63
CA LEU A 687 -1.29 -4.71 -55.87
C LEU A 687 -0.41 -4.99 -57.11
N VAL A 688 0.88 -4.69 -57.05
CA VAL A 688 1.84 -5.01 -58.11
C VAL A 688 1.98 -6.53 -58.27
N LEU A 689 2.13 -7.29 -57.18
CA LEU A 689 2.22 -8.75 -57.22
C LEU A 689 0.94 -9.40 -57.74
N LEU A 690 -0.23 -8.91 -57.35
CA LEU A 690 -1.52 -9.36 -57.88
C LEU A 690 -1.67 -9.05 -59.37
N ALA A 691 -1.21 -7.87 -59.82
CA ALA A 691 -1.18 -7.52 -61.24
C ALA A 691 -0.24 -8.44 -62.04
N PHE A 692 0.94 -8.75 -61.52
CA PHE A 692 1.87 -9.72 -62.11
C PHE A 692 1.29 -11.15 -62.12
N GLY A 693 0.60 -11.56 -61.07
CA GLY A 693 -0.12 -12.84 -61.01
C GLY A 693 -1.24 -12.92 -62.06
N PHE A 694 -2.03 -11.86 -62.21
CA PHE A 694 -3.06 -11.75 -63.26
C PHE A 694 -2.46 -11.78 -64.67
N LEU A 695 -1.31 -11.11 -64.89
CA LEU A 695 -0.56 -11.15 -66.15
C LEU A 695 0.02 -12.54 -66.45
N ALA A 696 0.51 -13.26 -65.43
CA ALA A 696 1.01 -14.62 -65.56
C ALA A 696 -0.11 -15.63 -65.87
N LEU A 697 -1.29 -15.47 -65.24
CA LEU A 697 -2.49 -16.26 -65.54
C LEU A 697 -3.04 -15.98 -66.95
N ARG A 698 -3.03 -14.71 -67.39
CA ARG A 698 -3.38 -14.34 -68.78
C ARG A 698 -2.42 -14.94 -69.82
N ARG A 699 -1.13 -15.08 -69.51
CA ARG A 699 -0.15 -15.74 -70.41
C ARG A 699 -0.36 -17.25 -70.49
N ARG A 700 -0.74 -17.92 -69.39
CA ARG A 700 -1.08 -19.36 -69.40
C ARG A 700 -2.39 -19.68 -70.12
N GLY A 701 -3.33 -18.75 -70.20
CA GLY A 701 -4.58 -18.91 -70.96
C GLY A 701 -4.42 -18.82 -72.49
N ARG A 702 -3.23 -18.48 -73.02
CA ARG A 702 -2.96 -18.38 -74.47
C ARG A 702 -2.19 -19.56 -75.07
N THR A 703 -1.87 -20.60 -74.29
CA THR A 703 -1.13 -21.79 -74.77
C THR A 703 -1.96 -23.08 -74.82
N ALA A 704 -3.30 -22.98 -74.87
CA ALA A 704 -4.17 -24.11 -75.18
C ALA A 704 -4.75 -23.96 -76.59
N GLN A 705 -3.92 -24.17 -77.60
CA GLN A 705 -4.39 -24.63 -78.92
C GLN A 705 -4.36 -26.17 -78.91
N PRO A 706 -5.49 -26.87 -79.14
CA PRO A 706 -5.49 -28.31 -79.22
C PRO A 706 -4.84 -28.76 -80.54
N GLN A 707 -3.92 -29.72 -80.48
CA GLN A 707 -3.52 -30.49 -81.65
C GLN A 707 -4.67 -31.41 -82.05
N GLY A 708 -5.18 -31.22 -83.26
CA GLY A 708 -6.02 -32.12 -84.03
C GLY A 708 -5.58 -32.05 -85.48
#